data_AF-A0A6L8DSZ5-F1
#
_entry.id   AF-A0A6L8DSZ5-F1
#
_cell.length_a   1.000
_cell.length_b   1.000
_cell.length_c   1.000
_cell.angle_alpha   90.00
_cell.angle_beta   90.00
_cell.angle_gamma   90.00
#
_symmetry.space_group_name_H-M   'P 1'
#
loop_
_entity.id
_entity.type
_entity.pdbx_description
1 polymer ?
#
loop_
_entity_poly.entity_id
_entity_poly.type
_entity_poly.pdbx_seq_one_letter_code
_entity_poly.pdbx_strand_id
1 'polypeptide(L)'
;MQPFPVRRLSGMGLLACGCLLLAVAAASGQARQRTTSISGVPALDPPTEPVVLYSNDVPRIRVVPIVTGLSHPWGLAFRRNGDILVTERNAGALRLIRDGVLDARPVPGVPEVYKGTRLAGLMDIALHPDDDRIVYLTYSRPAEQDGRRGAVIALARGRLDAGALTEVRDIFVSEGFGRGVAASRVTFGPDGKVYMTIGGAIRSRTTGLRAQDPGEHVGKVVRLNDDGSAPADNPFVGEPGYLPEIYSMGHRNQLGLTFHPEDGTLWASENAPQGGDEVNVILPGRNYGWPLASDGREYTGVRVSDTPWLAEFERPEILWWPSIAPSGLTFYDGEHFPAWRGNLFVGSMTVGRMQRTGHLERIVFNRRGEEMGREWLLAELKQRIRDVRQGPDGYLYVLTEEDNAALLRIEPARAFTGLPGSVQPHRRLREPRIAPLPAAGWTDEQRALVERYAPDGEPGNALRTLARVPALADRIFPFMHYVANESTLSPRHRAILILRTAWLAQNAYLWAEHAARAADAGLTPEEIFSVAEGPSQERWEPFENVLVGLPDQLFGNSSISDETWGLLLEEYDLHNLMDAVATVADTTTVSILFNALGVQPDEVAEAELPVDDVAYRVVVPAREPPLAAPRVEPVEGPGLRVSRTLRRHPALADAWYTNPGYVMNPERSGLTPHDRELLILRTGWNAQSVYEWAKHVGSVGRARDHGLDPHWIAQGHDAAGWNENERLLIDAANEMYRDTTVSDETWAALAERYTEHQMMSIIATAARYRKVSMVLNALGVQPLPDDERFPVLAGY
;
A
#
# COMPACT_ATOMS: atom_id res chain seq x y z
N MET A 1 -54.28 8.11 40.80
CA MET A 1 -55.76 8.13 40.73
C MET A 1 -56.11 8.33 39.26
N GLN A 2 -56.95 7.57 38.57
CA GLN A 2 -57.78 6.39 38.80
C GLN A 2 -58.22 5.89 37.35
N PRO A 3 -58.88 4.74 37.15
CA PRO A 3 -58.35 3.58 36.40
C PRO A 3 -59.33 2.95 35.35
N PHE A 4 -59.02 1.70 34.91
CA PHE A 4 -59.89 0.60 34.41
C PHE A 4 -60.30 0.54 32.91
N PRO A 5 -60.75 -0.62 32.34
CA PRO A 5 -60.77 -2.03 32.83
C PRO A 5 -60.42 -3.15 31.79
N VAL A 6 -60.43 -4.38 32.34
CA VAL A 6 -60.33 -5.74 31.78
C VAL A 6 -61.58 -6.19 31.00
N ARG A 7 -61.43 -7.13 30.03
CA ARG A 7 -62.42 -8.20 29.76
C ARG A 7 -61.79 -9.47 29.18
N ARG A 8 -62.04 -10.62 29.84
CA ARG A 8 -61.96 -11.99 29.31
C ARG A 8 -63.35 -12.41 28.81
N LEU A 9 -63.42 -13.38 27.90
CA LEU A 9 -64.38 -14.50 27.95
C LEU A 9 -63.99 -15.61 26.97
N SER A 10 -64.12 -16.84 27.45
CA SER A 10 -63.86 -18.13 26.81
C SER A 10 -65.17 -18.81 26.41
N GLY A 11 -65.15 -19.69 25.39
CA GLY A 11 -66.28 -20.55 25.03
C GLY A 11 -65.87 -21.71 24.12
N MET A 12 -66.15 -22.94 24.57
CA MET A 12 -65.88 -24.24 23.94
C MET A 12 -66.86 -24.61 22.82
N GLY A 13 -66.47 -25.52 21.94
CA GLY A 13 -67.37 -26.32 21.09
C GLY A 13 -66.69 -27.58 20.54
N LEU A 14 -67.08 -28.75 21.06
CA LEU A 14 -66.71 -30.09 20.57
C LEU A 14 -67.50 -30.45 19.28
N LEU A 15 -66.91 -31.26 18.41
CA LEU A 15 -67.62 -32.34 17.70
C LEU A 15 -66.64 -33.43 17.23
N ALA A 16 -66.97 -34.65 17.60
CA ALA A 16 -66.27 -35.90 17.29
C ALA A 16 -66.75 -36.52 15.97
N CYS A 17 -65.87 -37.25 15.28
CA CYS A 17 -66.19 -38.50 14.60
C CYS A 17 -64.90 -39.20 14.15
N GLY A 18 -64.72 -40.45 14.60
CA GLY A 18 -63.66 -41.34 14.15
C GLY A 18 -64.22 -42.55 13.39
N CYS A 19 -63.29 -43.33 12.83
CA CYS A 19 -63.41 -44.57 12.04
C CYS A 19 -63.63 -44.34 10.53
N LEU A 20 -62.90 -44.93 9.57
CA LEU A 20 -61.99 -46.08 9.58
C LEU A 20 -61.05 -46.04 8.34
N LEU A 21 -59.81 -46.51 8.58
CA LEU A 21 -58.72 -46.98 7.70
C LEU A 21 -58.92 -47.15 6.18
N LEU A 22 -57.96 -46.63 5.40
CA LEU A 22 -57.33 -47.33 4.27
C LEU A 22 -55.89 -46.82 4.09
N ALA A 23 -54.95 -47.75 4.20
CA ALA A 23 -53.52 -47.51 4.06
C ALA A 23 -53.16 -47.22 2.60
N VAL A 24 -52.56 -46.06 2.35
CA VAL A 24 -51.76 -45.79 1.14
C VAL A 24 -50.46 -45.17 1.62
N ALA A 25 -49.35 -45.84 1.30
CA ALA A 25 -48.01 -45.36 1.57
C ALA A 25 -47.77 -44.02 0.87
N ALA A 26 -47.83 -42.93 1.63
CA ALA A 26 -47.35 -41.62 1.21
C ALA A 26 -46.13 -41.30 2.05
N ALA A 27 -45.00 -41.12 1.37
CA ALA A 27 -43.73 -40.71 1.95
C ALA A 27 -43.94 -39.55 2.93
N SER A 28 -43.60 -39.78 4.19
CA SER A 28 -43.54 -38.73 5.21
C SER A 28 -42.42 -37.77 4.84
N GLY A 29 -42.77 -36.74 4.05
CA GLY A 29 -42.03 -35.49 3.99
C GLY A 29 -42.12 -34.81 5.35
N GLN A 30 -41.34 -35.30 6.32
CA GLN A 30 -40.90 -34.43 7.40
C GLN A 30 -40.06 -33.35 6.73
N ALA A 31 -40.66 -32.17 6.57
CA ALA A 31 -39.92 -30.95 6.36
C ALA A 31 -38.93 -30.83 7.53
N ARG A 32 -37.72 -31.36 7.34
CA ARG A 32 -36.55 -30.83 8.02
C ARG A 32 -36.54 -29.36 7.66
N GLN A 33 -36.97 -28.51 8.58
CA GLN A 33 -36.48 -27.15 8.63
C GLN A 33 -34.96 -27.29 8.59
N ARG A 34 -34.39 -27.11 7.40
CA ARG A 34 -32.99 -26.72 7.27
C ARG A 34 -32.95 -25.41 8.05
N THR A 35 -32.49 -25.47 9.29
CA THR A 35 -31.82 -24.33 9.89
C THR A 35 -30.72 -23.99 8.90
N THR A 36 -30.98 -23.01 8.05
CA THR A 36 -29.94 -22.28 7.36
C THR A 36 -29.07 -21.75 8.49
N SER A 37 -27.94 -22.42 8.73
CA SER A 37 -26.86 -21.79 9.48
C SER A 37 -26.65 -20.45 8.79
N ILE A 38 -26.89 -19.34 9.48
CA ILE A 38 -26.47 -18.04 8.98
C ILE A 38 -24.97 -18.20 8.76
N SER A 39 -24.57 -18.32 7.50
CA SER A 39 -23.17 -18.35 7.11
C SER A 39 -22.56 -17.09 7.69
N GLY A 40 -21.74 -17.21 8.75
CA GLY A 40 -21.00 -16.07 9.26
C GLY A 40 -20.14 -15.45 8.16
N VAL A 41 -19.61 -14.24 8.41
CA VAL A 41 -18.59 -13.59 7.54
C VAL A 41 -17.54 -14.64 7.17
N PRO A 42 -17.27 -15.01 5.91
CA PRO A 42 -16.37 -16.11 5.55
C PRO A 42 -14.97 -16.01 6.18
N ALA A 43 -14.34 -17.15 6.52
CA ALA A 43 -12.93 -17.16 6.91
C ALA A 43 -12.10 -16.87 5.67
N LEU A 44 -11.14 -15.98 5.81
CA LEU A 44 -10.09 -15.78 4.83
C LEU A 44 -8.84 -16.46 5.38
N ASP A 45 -8.14 -17.20 4.53
CA ASP A 45 -6.77 -17.58 4.85
C ASP A 45 -5.90 -16.32 4.90
N PRO A 46 -4.81 -16.31 5.69
CA PRO A 46 -3.85 -15.23 5.62
C PRO A 46 -3.27 -15.14 4.20
N PRO A 47 -2.83 -13.94 3.76
CA PRO A 47 -2.22 -13.78 2.45
C PRO A 47 -0.99 -14.70 2.33
N THR A 48 -0.88 -15.41 1.22
CA THR A 48 0.31 -16.21 0.86
C THR A 48 1.28 -15.46 -0.04
N GLU A 49 0.83 -14.36 -0.63
CA GLU A 49 1.63 -13.42 -1.42
C GLU A 49 1.51 -12.02 -0.85
N PRO A 50 2.45 -11.10 -1.15
CA PRO A 50 2.35 -9.73 -0.72
C PRO A 50 1.05 -9.04 -1.19
N VAL A 51 0.38 -8.32 -0.30
CA VAL A 51 -0.82 -7.53 -0.62
C VAL A 51 -0.59 -6.05 -0.32
N VAL A 52 -1.20 -5.16 -1.11
CA VAL A 52 -1.15 -3.71 -0.87
C VAL A 52 -2.46 -3.27 -0.24
N LEU A 53 -2.36 -2.62 0.92
CA LEU A 53 -3.49 -2.05 1.66
C LEU A 53 -3.30 -0.55 1.82
N TYR A 54 -4.36 0.16 2.20
CA TYR A 54 -4.37 1.61 2.32
C TYR A 54 -4.24 2.02 3.79
N SER A 55 -3.60 3.16 4.03
CA SER A 55 -3.66 3.88 5.31
C SER A 55 -3.77 5.39 5.08
N ASN A 56 -4.11 6.14 6.12
CA ASN A 56 -4.43 7.55 6.08
C ASN A 56 -3.16 8.40 5.89
N ASP A 57 -2.16 8.20 6.76
CA ASP A 57 -0.95 9.03 6.76
C ASP A 57 0.15 8.43 5.87
N VAL A 58 0.03 7.15 5.51
CA VAL A 58 0.88 6.46 4.53
C VAL A 58 -0.04 5.83 3.48
N PRO A 59 -0.23 6.46 2.31
CA PRO A 59 -1.34 6.14 1.40
C PRO A 59 -1.45 4.66 1.03
N ARG A 60 -0.31 3.94 1.01
CA ARG A 60 -0.26 2.51 0.73
C ARG A 60 0.82 1.83 1.57
N ILE A 61 0.48 0.66 2.08
CA ILE A 61 1.38 -0.25 2.79
C ILE A 61 1.40 -1.59 2.09
N ARG A 62 2.56 -2.23 2.00
CA ARG A 62 2.73 -3.57 1.46
C ARG A 62 2.83 -4.53 2.64
N VAL A 63 1.92 -5.50 2.70
CA VAL A 63 1.89 -6.54 3.72
C VAL A 63 2.46 -7.80 3.12
N VAL A 64 3.67 -8.15 3.52
CA VAL A 64 4.44 -9.29 3.01
C VAL A 64 4.30 -10.46 3.99
N PRO A 65 3.75 -11.62 3.57
CA PRO A 65 3.81 -12.81 4.40
C PRO A 65 5.26 -13.32 4.46
N ILE A 66 5.80 -13.41 5.67
CA ILE A 66 7.12 -14.00 5.91
C ILE A 66 6.98 -15.52 5.94
N VAL A 67 6.05 -16.03 6.76
CA VAL A 67 5.67 -17.44 6.82
C VAL A 67 4.18 -17.59 7.10
N THR A 68 3.59 -18.67 6.61
CA THR A 68 2.24 -19.13 6.94
C THR A 68 2.31 -20.53 7.59
N GLY A 69 1.18 -21.07 8.04
CA GLY A 69 1.12 -22.40 8.66
C GLY A 69 1.57 -22.45 10.13
N LEU A 70 1.63 -21.30 10.81
CA LEU A 70 1.77 -21.25 12.27
C LEU A 70 0.44 -21.64 12.93
N SER A 71 0.48 -22.31 14.08
CA SER A 71 -0.73 -22.72 14.81
C SER A 71 -0.90 -21.94 16.11
N HIS A 72 -1.82 -20.98 16.11
CA HIS A 72 -2.07 -20.07 17.24
C HIS A 72 -0.77 -19.51 17.84
N PRO A 73 0.04 -18.79 17.04
CA PRO A 73 1.24 -18.14 17.57
C PRO A 73 0.83 -17.14 18.66
N TRP A 74 1.73 -16.86 19.61
CA TRP A 74 1.42 -15.99 20.76
C TRP A 74 2.38 -14.82 20.94
N GLY A 75 3.69 -15.09 20.89
CA GLY A 75 4.75 -14.08 20.96
C GLY A 75 5.87 -14.38 19.96
N LEU A 76 6.64 -13.35 19.64
CA LEU A 76 7.83 -13.45 18.79
C LEU A 76 9.02 -12.69 19.38
N ALA A 77 10.24 -13.16 19.07
CA ALA A 77 11.46 -12.44 19.38
C ALA A 77 12.48 -12.53 18.23
N PHE A 78 13.12 -11.41 17.91
CA PHE A 78 14.17 -11.30 16.90
C PHE A 78 15.53 -11.59 17.53
N ARG A 79 16.30 -12.49 16.93
CA ARG A 79 17.69 -12.73 17.28
C ARG A 79 18.62 -11.81 16.48
N ARG A 80 19.81 -11.52 17.01
CA ARG A 80 20.81 -10.66 16.38
C ARG A 80 21.35 -11.23 15.09
N ASN A 81 21.27 -12.55 14.90
CA ASN A 81 21.65 -13.23 13.67
C ASN A 81 20.57 -13.22 12.57
N GLY A 82 19.43 -12.57 12.80
CA GLY A 82 18.30 -12.50 11.87
C GLY A 82 17.27 -13.63 12.01
N ASP A 83 17.53 -14.64 12.84
CA ASP A 83 16.53 -15.68 13.15
C ASP A 83 15.34 -15.06 13.92
N ILE A 84 14.12 -15.54 13.66
CA ILE A 84 12.91 -15.16 14.41
C ILE A 84 12.40 -16.38 15.17
N LEU A 85 12.22 -16.23 16.49
CA LEU A 85 11.60 -17.24 17.33
C LEU A 85 10.11 -16.90 17.53
N VAL A 86 9.24 -17.91 17.40
CA VAL A 86 7.79 -17.74 17.57
C VAL A 86 7.23 -18.83 18.48
N THR A 87 6.45 -18.47 19.49
CA THR A 87 5.76 -19.43 20.36
C THR A 87 4.39 -19.80 19.79
N GLU A 88 4.04 -21.08 19.80
CA GLU A 88 2.72 -21.60 19.41
C GLU A 88 1.96 -22.09 20.65
N ARG A 89 0.88 -21.39 21.02
CA ARG A 89 0.18 -21.60 22.30
C ARG A 89 -0.34 -23.01 22.46
N ASN A 90 -1.17 -23.45 21.51
CA ASN A 90 -1.89 -24.71 21.63
C ASN A 90 -0.96 -25.91 21.42
N ALA A 91 0.02 -25.78 20.52
CA ALA A 91 1.04 -26.79 20.29
C ALA A 91 2.04 -26.87 21.46
N GLY A 92 2.19 -25.80 22.25
CA GLY A 92 3.20 -25.71 23.30
C GLY A 92 4.60 -25.80 22.71
N ALA A 93 4.81 -25.17 21.57
CA ALA A 93 5.99 -25.35 20.73
C ALA A 93 6.69 -24.02 20.50
N LEU A 94 8.02 -24.05 20.48
CA LEU A 94 8.83 -22.93 20.01
C LEU A 94 9.24 -23.20 18.57
N ARG A 95 8.97 -22.27 17.66
CA ARG A 95 9.29 -22.34 16.24
C ARG A 95 10.45 -21.41 15.92
N LEU A 96 11.22 -21.79 14.91
CA LEU A 96 12.33 -21.04 14.37
C LEU A 96 12.03 -20.69 12.92
N ILE A 97 12.19 -19.42 12.57
CA ILE A 97 12.14 -18.93 11.19
C ILE A 97 13.54 -18.42 10.87
N ARG A 98 14.12 -18.93 9.79
CA ARG A 98 15.45 -18.57 9.30
C ARG A 98 15.36 -18.21 7.83
N ASP A 99 15.90 -17.05 7.47
CA ASP A 99 15.89 -16.55 6.08
C ASP A 99 14.49 -16.57 5.45
N GLY A 100 13.46 -16.23 6.24
CA GLY A 100 12.05 -16.26 5.81
C GLY A 100 11.43 -17.65 5.69
N VAL A 101 12.12 -18.72 6.11
CA VAL A 101 11.63 -20.10 6.04
C VAL A 101 11.38 -20.64 7.44
N LEU A 102 10.18 -21.18 7.65
CA LEU A 102 9.79 -21.86 8.90
C LEU A 102 10.47 -23.23 8.98
N ASP A 103 11.20 -23.50 10.06
CA ASP A 103 11.78 -24.83 10.29
C ASP A 103 10.65 -25.86 10.43
N ALA A 104 10.84 -27.00 9.76
CA ALA A 104 9.90 -28.11 9.75
C ALA A 104 9.73 -28.72 11.15
N ARG A 105 10.76 -28.66 12.00
CA ARG A 105 10.69 -29.17 13.38
C ARG A 105 10.67 -28.02 14.39
N PRO A 106 9.81 -28.10 15.42
CA PRO A 106 9.91 -27.20 16.56
C PRO A 106 11.27 -27.33 17.28
N VAL A 107 11.70 -26.24 17.91
CA VAL A 107 12.85 -26.19 18.80
C VAL A 107 12.57 -27.10 20.01
N PRO A 108 13.36 -28.17 20.23
CA PRO A 108 13.17 -29.06 21.37
C PRO A 108 13.62 -28.41 22.68
N GLY A 109 13.14 -28.94 23.81
CA GLY A 109 13.57 -28.53 25.15
C GLY A 109 12.67 -27.50 25.83
N VAL A 110 11.60 -27.04 25.19
CA VAL A 110 10.58 -26.20 25.84
C VAL A 110 9.93 -26.91 27.05
N PRO A 111 9.50 -26.17 28.11
CA PRO A 111 8.83 -26.75 29.27
C PRO A 111 7.53 -27.49 28.93
N GLU A 112 7.12 -28.42 29.78
CA GLU A 112 5.78 -29.01 29.71
C GLU A 112 4.72 -27.95 30.00
N VAL A 113 3.80 -27.74 29.06
CA VAL A 113 2.74 -26.73 29.18
C VAL A 113 1.36 -27.35 29.41
N TYR A 114 0.56 -26.71 30.27
CA TYR A 114 -0.84 -27.05 30.49
C TYR A 114 -1.69 -26.57 29.31
N LYS A 115 -2.48 -27.48 28.74
CA LYS A 115 -3.33 -27.24 27.56
C LYS A 115 -4.81 -27.55 27.82
N GLY A 116 -5.22 -27.60 29.09
CA GLY A 116 -6.57 -28.02 29.46
C GLY A 116 -7.67 -26.99 29.16
N THR A 117 -7.32 -25.78 28.71
CA THR A 117 -8.28 -24.75 28.26
C THR A 117 -7.73 -23.99 27.04
N ARG A 118 -8.62 -23.36 26.26
CA ARG A 118 -8.26 -22.61 25.04
C ARG A 118 -7.30 -21.44 25.27
N LEU A 119 -7.26 -20.91 26.49
CA LEU A 119 -6.44 -19.75 26.85
C LEU A 119 -5.09 -20.13 27.48
N ALA A 120 -4.81 -21.43 27.66
CA ALA A 120 -3.59 -21.93 28.26
C ALA A 120 -2.62 -22.50 27.20
N GLY A 121 -1.33 -22.52 27.52
CA GLY A 121 -0.29 -23.03 26.63
C GLY A 121 1.06 -22.33 26.84
N LEU A 122 1.92 -22.41 25.82
CA LEU A 122 3.14 -21.59 25.73
C LEU A 122 2.75 -20.17 25.30
N MET A 123 3.14 -19.16 26.06
CA MET A 123 2.69 -17.79 25.84
C MET A 123 3.81 -16.98 25.21
N ASP A 124 4.49 -16.14 25.97
CA ASP A 124 5.38 -15.14 25.40
C ASP A 124 6.83 -15.59 25.40
N ILE A 125 7.64 -14.84 24.66
CA ILE A 125 9.07 -15.01 24.55
C ILE A 125 9.79 -13.66 24.66
N ALA A 126 10.88 -13.62 25.42
CA ALA A 126 11.85 -12.53 25.39
C ALA A 126 13.27 -13.10 25.36
N LEU A 127 14.21 -12.31 24.85
CA LEU A 127 15.64 -12.63 24.86
C LEU A 127 16.35 -11.75 25.87
N HIS A 128 17.39 -12.29 26.50
CA HIS A 128 18.25 -11.48 27.36
C HIS A 128 18.89 -10.35 26.54
N PRO A 129 18.90 -9.09 27.03
CA PRO A 129 19.44 -7.95 26.28
C PRO A 129 20.90 -8.11 25.86
N ASP A 130 21.74 -8.77 26.69
CA ASP A 130 23.18 -8.95 26.44
C ASP A 130 23.56 -10.23 25.66
N ASP A 131 22.81 -11.33 25.79
CA ASP A 131 23.09 -12.61 25.13
C ASP A 131 21.79 -13.21 24.58
N ASP A 132 21.57 -13.05 23.27
CA ASP A 132 20.35 -13.50 22.58
C ASP A 132 20.16 -15.03 22.51
N ARG A 133 21.09 -15.78 23.11
CA ARG A 133 20.97 -17.22 23.37
C ARG A 133 20.25 -17.51 24.67
N ILE A 134 20.15 -16.57 25.59
CA ILE A 134 19.37 -16.75 26.82
C ILE A 134 17.93 -16.34 26.51
N VAL A 135 17.03 -17.32 26.59
CA VAL A 135 15.62 -17.18 26.22
C VAL A 135 14.74 -17.28 27.46
N TYR A 136 13.77 -16.37 27.56
CA TYR A 136 12.74 -16.34 28.58
C TYR A 136 11.42 -16.74 27.94
N LEU A 137 10.72 -17.70 28.55
CA LEU A 137 9.43 -18.18 28.08
C LEU A 137 8.41 -18.08 29.19
N THR A 138 7.27 -17.46 28.91
CA THR A 138 6.12 -17.52 29.82
C THR A 138 5.16 -18.60 29.37
N TYR A 139 4.56 -19.31 30.32
CA TYR A 139 3.65 -20.39 29.98
C TYR A 139 2.70 -20.73 31.12
N SER A 140 1.62 -21.44 30.76
CA SER A 140 0.73 -22.08 31.72
C SER A 140 1.39 -23.36 32.25
N ARG A 141 1.98 -23.32 33.44
CA ARG A 141 2.61 -24.47 34.09
C ARG A 141 1.55 -25.37 34.71
N PRO A 142 1.52 -26.68 34.39
CA PRO A 142 0.61 -27.62 35.03
C PRO A 142 0.74 -27.59 36.56
N ALA A 143 -0.39 -27.53 37.25
CA ALA A 143 -0.46 -27.54 38.71
C ALA A 143 -1.68 -28.32 39.19
N GLU A 144 -1.66 -28.73 40.45
CA GLU A 144 -2.80 -29.34 41.14
C GLU A 144 -2.99 -28.69 42.50
N GLN A 145 -4.22 -28.28 42.79
CA GLN A 145 -4.59 -27.71 44.08
C GLN A 145 -5.97 -28.25 44.48
N ASP A 146 -6.11 -28.70 45.73
CA ASP A 146 -7.34 -29.30 46.27
C ASP A 146 -7.94 -30.42 45.39
N GLY A 147 -7.07 -31.28 44.86
CA GLY A 147 -7.45 -32.39 43.97
C GLY A 147 -7.97 -31.95 42.59
N ARG A 148 -7.82 -30.67 42.23
CA ARG A 148 -8.18 -30.12 40.92
C ARG A 148 -6.92 -29.86 40.12
N ARG A 149 -6.82 -30.46 38.94
CA ARG A 149 -5.81 -30.06 37.94
C ARG A 149 -6.11 -28.66 37.39
N GLY A 150 -5.07 -27.91 37.10
CA GLY A 150 -5.14 -26.57 36.53
C GLY A 150 -3.75 -26.08 36.15
N ALA A 151 -3.53 -24.77 36.23
CA ALA A 151 -2.24 -24.16 35.97
C ALA A 151 -1.96 -22.96 36.86
N VAL A 152 -0.67 -22.62 36.92
CA VAL A 152 -0.14 -21.32 37.35
C VAL A 152 0.64 -20.72 36.18
N ILE A 153 0.91 -19.42 36.20
CA ILE A 153 1.82 -18.80 35.24
C ILE A 153 3.26 -18.99 35.73
N ALA A 154 4.16 -19.35 34.83
CA ALA A 154 5.58 -19.43 35.13
C ALA A 154 6.40 -18.67 34.09
N LEU A 155 7.58 -18.21 34.52
CA LEU A 155 8.66 -17.70 33.68
C LEU A 155 9.80 -18.71 33.73
N ALA A 156 10.06 -19.35 32.60
CA ALA A 156 11.21 -20.22 32.42
C ALA A 156 12.35 -19.45 31.74
N ARG A 157 13.58 -19.79 32.10
CA ARG A 157 14.81 -19.34 31.45
C ARG A 157 15.54 -20.55 30.90
N GLY A 158 16.04 -20.46 29.67
CA GLY A 158 16.84 -21.49 29.03
C GLY A 158 17.91 -20.89 28.12
N ARG A 159 18.79 -21.75 27.61
CA ARG A 159 19.85 -21.39 26.66
C ARG A 159 19.63 -22.08 25.31
N LEU A 160 19.49 -21.30 24.26
CA LEU A 160 19.41 -21.78 22.88
C LEU A 160 20.81 -22.12 22.38
N ASP A 161 21.06 -23.41 22.18
CA ASP A 161 22.32 -23.96 21.67
C ASP A 161 22.07 -25.05 20.63
N ALA A 162 22.82 -25.02 19.53
CA ALA A 162 22.70 -25.96 18.41
C ALA A 162 21.25 -26.25 17.92
N GLY A 163 20.36 -25.26 18.02
CA GLY A 163 18.95 -25.39 17.61
C GLY A 163 18.02 -26.04 18.65
N ALA A 164 18.46 -26.19 19.90
CA ALA A 164 17.69 -26.72 21.02
C ALA A 164 17.74 -25.77 22.22
N LEU A 165 16.67 -25.76 23.03
CA LEU A 165 16.67 -25.07 24.31
C LEU A 165 17.20 -26.00 25.40
N THR A 166 18.26 -25.59 26.07
CA THR A 166 18.97 -26.33 27.12
C THR A 166 18.93 -25.56 28.45
N GLU A 167 19.30 -26.20 29.55
CA GLU A 167 19.36 -25.57 30.88
C GLU A 167 18.04 -24.88 31.30
N VAL A 168 16.91 -25.43 30.83
CA VAL A 168 15.59 -24.85 31.04
C VAL A 168 15.14 -25.05 32.48
N ARG A 169 14.83 -23.95 33.16
CA ARG A 169 14.31 -23.95 34.53
C ARG A 169 13.32 -22.82 34.76
N ASP A 170 12.34 -23.07 35.63
CA ASP A 170 11.47 -22.03 36.15
C ASP A 170 12.29 -21.11 37.07
N ILE A 171 12.31 -19.82 36.74
CA ILE A 171 12.93 -18.78 37.57
C ILE A 171 11.90 -18.01 38.38
N PHE A 172 10.63 -18.01 37.94
CA PHE A 172 9.51 -17.47 38.70
C PHE A 172 8.25 -18.31 38.43
N VAL A 173 7.48 -18.57 39.49
CA VAL A 173 6.19 -19.26 39.44
C VAL A 173 5.18 -18.43 40.22
N SER A 174 4.13 -18.00 39.55
CA SER A 174 3.13 -17.12 40.15
C SER A 174 2.33 -17.84 41.23
N GLU A 175 2.18 -17.22 42.40
CA GLU A 175 1.01 -17.47 43.25
C GLU A 175 -0.29 -17.17 42.50
N GLY A 176 -1.14 -18.18 42.39
CA GLY A 176 -2.51 -18.04 41.96
C GLY A 176 -3.02 -19.09 40.99
N PHE A 177 -3.29 -20.27 41.54
CA PHE A 177 -3.82 -21.41 40.81
C PHE A 177 -5.14 -21.09 40.10
N GLY A 178 -5.30 -21.61 38.89
CA GLY A 178 -6.56 -21.48 38.17
C GLY A 178 -6.66 -22.32 36.91
N ARG A 179 -7.88 -22.36 36.36
CA ARG A 179 -8.16 -22.94 35.03
C ARG A 179 -8.42 -21.85 33.99
N GLY A 180 -8.19 -20.58 34.32
CA GLY A 180 -8.54 -19.40 33.51
C GLY A 180 -7.34 -18.48 33.25
N VAL A 181 -6.13 -19.01 33.41
CA VAL A 181 -4.87 -18.33 33.09
C VAL A 181 -4.87 -17.99 31.60
N ALA A 182 -4.65 -16.71 31.24
CA ALA A 182 -5.00 -16.24 29.90
C ALA A 182 -4.03 -15.23 29.25
N ALA A 183 -3.16 -14.58 30.00
CA ALA A 183 -2.16 -13.67 29.44
C ALA A 183 -0.92 -13.60 30.33
N SER A 184 0.26 -13.58 29.71
CA SER A 184 1.55 -13.47 30.40
C SER A 184 2.65 -12.87 29.55
N ARG A 185 2.44 -11.64 29.07
CA ARG A 185 3.43 -10.89 28.26
C ARG A 185 4.68 -10.65 29.10
N VAL A 186 5.87 -10.73 28.51
CA VAL A 186 7.16 -10.48 29.16
C VAL A 186 8.01 -9.53 28.32
N THR A 187 8.70 -8.61 28.98
CA THR A 187 9.66 -7.70 28.34
C THR A 187 10.74 -7.27 29.32
N PHE A 188 11.92 -6.92 28.81
CA PHE A 188 12.95 -6.26 29.60
C PHE A 188 12.68 -4.75 29.64
N GLY A 189 12.90 -4.14 30.80
CA GLY A 189 12.86 -2.70 30.97
C GLY A 189 14.21 -2.03 30.78
N PRO A 190 14.23 -0.69 30.63
CA PRO A 190 15.46 0.08 30.50
C PRO A 190 16.36 0.01 31.76
N ASP A 191 15.80 -0.42 32.89
CA ASP A 191 16.49 -0.68 34.15
C ASP A 191 17.13 -2.09 34.23
N GLY A 192 17.06 -2.88 33.15
CA GLY A 192 17.58 -4.23 33.07
C GLY A 192 16.75 -5.26 33.85
N LYS A 193 15.52 -4.92 34.25
CA LYS A 193 14.61 -5.83 34.95
C LYS A 193 13.62 -6.49 33.99
N VAL A 194 13.07 -7.61 34.41
CA VAL A 194 12.02 -8.32 33.67
C VAL A 194 10.66 -7.86 34.17
N TYR A 195 9.83 -7.37 33.26
CA TYR A 195 8.43 -7.02 33.53
C TYR A 195 7.52 -8.04 32.89
N MET A 196 6.52 -8.48 33.64
CA MET A 196 5.65 -9.57 33.20
C MET A 196 4.21 -9.35 33.64
N THR A 197 3.26 -9.55 32.72
CA THR A 197 1.83 -9.52 33.05
C THR A 197 1.38 -10.88 33.59
N ILE A 198 0.41 -10.87 34.50
CA ILE A 198 -0.21 -12.09 35.01
C ILE A 198 -1.72 -11.87 35.01
N GLY A 199 -2.36 -12.30 33.92
CA GLY A 199 -3.80 -12.16 33.74
C GLY A 199 -4.61 -13.23 34.50
N GLY A 200 -5.87 -13.42 34.08
CA GLY A 200 -6.72 -14.51 34.56
C GLY A 200 -7.82 -14.11 35.56
N ALA A 201 -7.96 -12.82 35.86
CA ALA A 201 -9.07 -12.26 36.64
C ALA A 201 -10.37 -12.10 35.81
N ILE A 202 -10.66 -13.06 34.92
CA ILE A 202 -11.51 -12.84 33.72
C ILE A 202 -12.93 -13.41 33.75
N ARG A 203 -13.25 -14.36 34.65
CA ARG A 203 -14.46 -15.19 34.52
C ARG A 203 -15.75 -14.47 34.91
N SER A 204 -15.68 -13.63 35.94
CA SER A 204 -16.77 -12.82 36.47
C SER A 204 -16.20 -11.77 37.41
N ARG A 205 -17.03 -10.78 37.77
CA ARG A 205 -16.76 -9.77 38.80
C ARG A 205 -16.28 -10.40 40.11
N THR A 206 -16.86 -11.52 40.56
CA THR A 206 -16.43 -12.20 41.79
C THR A 206 -15.02 -12.74 41.66
N THR A 207 -14.69 -13.41 40.55
CA THR A 207 -13.31 -13.88 40.32
C THR A 207 -12.34 -12.73 40.03
N GLY A 208 -12.86 -11.58 39.59
CA GLY A 208 -12.09 -10.37 39.35
C GLY A 208 -11.44 -9.83 40.62
N LEU A 209 -12.06 -10.03 41.79
CA LEU A 209 -11.55 -9.55 43.08
C LEU A 209 -10.14 -10.06 43.42
N ARG A 210 -9.68 -11.14 42.78
CA ARG A 210 -8.28 -11.61 42.87
C ARG A 210 -7.26 -10.55 42.42
N ALA A 211 -7.64 -9.69 41.47
CA ALA A 211 -6.81 -8.56 41.03
C ALA A 211 -6.53 -7.56 42.17
N GLN A 212 -7.39 -7.53 43.19
CA GLN A 212 -7.28 -6.70 44.37
C GLN A 212 -6.62 -7.41 45.57
N ASP A 213 -6.38 -8.72 45.48
CA ASP A 213 -5.70 -9.48 46.53
C ASP A 213 -4.18 -9.21 46.47
N PRO A 214 -3.56 -8.68 47.54
CA PRO A 214 -2.13 -8.42 47.59
C PRO A 214 -1.28 -9.70 47.75
N GLY A 215 -1.89 -10.79 48.21
CA GLY A 215 -1.24 -12.09 48.44
C GLY A 215 -1.22 -13.00 47.21
N GLU A 216 -1.59 -12.49 46.03
CA GLU A 216 -1.66 -13.25 44.79
C GLU A 216 -1.21 -12.43 43.58
N HIS A 217 -0.64 -13.10 42.58
CA HIS A 217 -0.14 -12.45 41.38
C HIS A 217 -1.18 -12.28 40.27
N VAL A 218 -2.38 -12.82 40.42
CA VAL A 218 -3.44 -12.69 39.40
C VAL A 218 -3.89 -11.24 39.29
N GLY A 219 -4.00 -10.74 38.07
CA GLY A 219 -4.37 -9.35 37.77
C GLY A 219 -3.28 -8.33 38.13
N LYS A 220 -2.01 -8.73 37.99
CA LYS A 220 -0.84 -7.91 38.35
C LYS A 220 0.11 -7.74 37.15
N VAL A 221 0.90 -6.68 37.21
CA VAL A 221 2.21 -6.65 36.54
C VAL A 221 3.26 -6.90 37.62
N VAL A 222 4.19 -7.83 37.36
CA VAL A 222 5.33 -8.09 38.25
C VAL A 222 6.61 -7.55 37.63
N ARG A 223 7.56 -7.16 38.49
CA ARG A 223 8.92 -6.73 38.12
C ARG A 223 9.92 -7.61 38.84
N LEU A 224 10.80 -8.24 38.09
CA LEU A 224 11.73 -9.29 38.54
C LEU A 224 13.16 -8.93 38.15
N ASN A 225 14.14 -9.39 38.93
CA ASN A 225 15.53 -9.47 38.50
C ASN A 225 15.68 -10.52 37.39
N ASP A 226 16.85 -10.53 36.73
CA ASP A 226 17.17 -11.50 35.67
C ASP A 226 17.04 -12.97 36.12
N ASP A 227 17.25 -13.23 37.41
CA ASP A 227 17.13 -14.55 38.04
C ASP A 227 15.72 -14.89 38.55
N GLY A 228 14.75 -14.00 38.34
CA GLY A 228 13.36 -14.17 38.76
C GLY A 228 13.03 -13.71 40.19
N SER A 229 14.02 -13.23 40.97
CA SER A 229 13.78 -12.69 42.31
C SER A 229 13.18 -11.27 42.27
N ALA A 230 12.47 -10.86 43.32
CA ALA A 230 11.99 -9.48 43.44
C ALA A 230 13.15 -8.47 43.59
N PRO A 231 13.22 -7.39 42.78
CA PRO A 231 14.09 -6.26 43.03
C PRO A 231 13.82 -5.62 44.39
N ALA A 232 14.86 -5.20 45.10
CA ALA A 232 14.73 -4.62 46.44
C ALA A 232 14.01 -3.27 46.47
N ASP A 233 13.94 -2.58 45.33
CA ASP A 233 13.27 -1.30 45.11
C ASP A 233 11.84 -1.44 44.57
N ASN A 234 11.28 -2.66 44.53
CA ASN A 234 9.88 -2.86 44.16
C ASN A 234 8.92 -2.17 45.15
N PRO A 235 7.78 -1.67 44.67
CA PRO A 235 6.91 -0.75 45.44
C PRO A 235 6.26 -1.37 46.67
N PHE A 236 6.16 -2.70 46.73
CA PHE A 236 5.54 -3.42 47.86
C PHE A 236 6.53 -4.26 48.68
N VAL A 237 7.83 -4.11 48.45
CA VAL A 237 8.84 -4.81 49.26
C VAL A 237 8.75 -4.33 50.71
N GLY A 238 8.51 -5.27 51.62
CA GLY A 238 8.37 -4.98 53.06
C GLY A 238 6.96 -4.59 53.48
N GLU A 239 6.02 -4.42 52.54
CA GLU A 239 4.62 -4.13 52.85
C GLU A 239 3.88 -5.41 53.31
N PRO A 240 3.32 -5.45 54.54
CA PRO A 240 2.70 -6.66 55.07
C PRO A 240 1.56 -7.19 54.18
N GLY A 241 1.65 -8.46 53.81
CA GLY A 241 0.62 -9.15 53.02
C GLY A 241 0.72 -8.96 51.50
N TYR A 242 1.62 -8.10 51.02
CA TYR A 242 1.91 -7.98 49.60
C TYR A 242 3.04 -8.91 49.19
N LEU A 243 2.90 -9.53 48.00
CA LEU A 243 3.99 -10.23 47.36
C LEU A 243 5.01 -9.23 46.81
N PRO A 244 6.32 -9.41 47.08
CA PRO A 244 7.35 -8.41 46.78
C PRO A 244 7.59 -8.21 45.28
N GLU A 245 7.19 -9.16 44.43
CA GLU A 245 7.32 -9.09 42.98
C GLU A 245 6.31 -8.13 42.32
N ILE A 246 5.23 -7.76 43.02
CA ILE A 246 4.16 -6.93 42.47
C ILE A 246 4.71 -5.53 42.14
N TYR A 247 4.50 -5.11 40.90
CA TYR A 247 4.80 -3.76 40.42
C TYR A 247 3.54 -2.89 40.35
N SER A 248 2.44 -3.44 39.86
CA SER A 248 1.11 -2.80 39.86
C SER A 248 -0.02 -3.84 39.95
N MET A 249 -1.22 -3.38 40.31
CA MET A 249 -2.36 -4.27 40.59
C MET A 249 -3.70 -3.76 40.04
N GLY A 250 -4.75 -4.55 40.19
CA GLY A 250 -6.10 -4.15 39.76
C GLY A 250 -6.31 -4.24 38.26
N HIS A 251 -5.64 -5.19 37.60
CA HIS A 251 -5.79 -5.44 36.17
C HIS A 251 -6.66 -6.66 35.90
N ARG A 252 -7.32 -6.72 34.74
CA ARG A 252 -8.12 -7.88 34.34
C ARG A 252 -7.31 -8.93 33.61
N ASN A 253 -6.78 -8.56 32.45
CA ASN A 253 -6.09 -9.48 31.54
C ASN A 253 -5.26 -8.72 30.51
N GLN A 254 -4.00 -8.43 30.84
CA GLN A 254 -3.14 -7.64 29.96
C GLN A 254 -2.41 -8.53 28.94
N LEU A 255 -2.61 -8.28 27.66
CA LEU A 255 -2.04 -9.07 26.56
C LEU A 255 -0.88 -8.38 25.84
N GLY A 256 -0.75 -7.06 25.96
CA GLY A 256 0.37 -6.29 25.45
C GLY A 256 1.09 -5.57 26.58
N LEU A 257 2.39 -5.36 26.40
CA LEU A 257 3.29 -4.71 27.34
C LEU A 257 4.47 -4.17 26.53
N THR A 258 4.71 -2.86 26.57
CA THR A 258 5.87 -2.25 25.92
C THR A 258 6.37 -1.05 26.72
N PHE A 259 7.63 -0.69 26.51
CA PHE A 259 8.17 0.58 26.98
C PHE A 259 8.05 1.63 25.88
N HIS A 260 7.66 2.85 26.25
CA HIS A 260 7.75 3.99 25.35
C HIS A 260 9.24 4.31 25.11
N PRO A 261 9.67 4.44 23.84
CA PRO A 261 11.09 4.45 23.48
C PRO A 261 11.84 5.69 23.98
N GLU A 262 11.16 6.83 24.12
CA GLU A 262 11.80 8.10 24.50
C GLU A 262 11.89 8.33 26.02
N ASP A 263 10.80 8.12 26.76
CA ASP A 263 10.71 8.44 28.19
C ASP A 263 10.81 7.20 29.10
N GLY A 264 10.81 5.99 28.53
CA GLY A 264 10.91 4.74 29.27
C GLY A 264 9.69 4.42 30.11
N THR A 265 8.52 5.02 29.84
CA THR A 265 7.27 4.68 30.54
C THR A 265 6.76 3.31 30.11
N LEU A 266 6.21 2.53 31.05
CA LEU A 266 5.65 1.20 30.75
C LEU A 266 4.19 1.33 30.35
N TRP A 267 3.78 0.70 29.25
CA TRP A 267 2.41 0.72 28.73
C TRP A 267 1.89 -0.71 28.60
N ALA A 268 0.62 -0.93 28.94
CA ALA A 268 -0.03 -2.23 28.77
C ALA A 268 -1.42 -2.09 28.16
N SER A 269 -1.80 -3.05 27.31
CA SER A 269 -3.17 -3.19 26.82
C SER A 269 -3.85 -4.34 27.54
N GLU A 270 -5.14 -4.19 27.82
CA GLU A 270 -5.90 -5.23 28.48
C GLU A 270 -7.32 -5.40 27.97
N ASN A 271 -7.83 -6.62 28.13
CA ASN A 271 -9.19 -6.95 27.76
C ASN A 271 -10.12 -6.76 28.96
N ALA A 272 -11.20 -6.03 28.75
CA ALA A 272 -12.40 -6.05 29.57
C ALA A 272 -13.35 -7.19 29.16
N PRO A 273 -14.51 -7.37 29.81
CA PRO A 273 -15.48 -8.35 29.37
C PRO A 273 -16.25 -7.89 28.12
N GLN A 274 -17.37 -7.18 28.25
CA GLN A 274 -18.12 -6.64 27.11
C GLN A 274 -18.02 -5.12 27.07
N GLY A 275 -17.08 -4.62 26.25
CA GLY A 275 -16.71 -3.21 26.21
C GLY A 275 -15.80 -2.82 27.39
N GLY A 276 -15.09 -1.70 27.24
CA GLY A 276 -14.19 -1.16 28.26
C GLY A 276 -12.77 -1.70 28.18
N ASP A 277 -12.31 -2.16 27.02
CA ASP A 277 -10.89 -2.52 26.88
C ASP A 277 -10.02 -1.27 27.03
N GLU A 278 -8.79 -1.44 27.50
CA GLU A 278 -7.95 -0.32 27.93
C GLU A 278 -6.52 -0.41 27.37
N VAL A 279 -5.89 0.76 27.21
CA VAL A 279 -4.43 0.94 27.30
C VAL A 279 -4.12 1.82 28.48
N ASN A 280 -3.20 1.37 29.31
CA ASN A 280 -2.83 1.95 30.59
C ASN A 280 -1.33 2.29 30.61
N VAL A 281 -0.98 3.48 31.10
CA VAL A 281 0.39 3.79 31.53
C VAL A 281 0.61 3.15 32.90
N ILE A 282 1.54 2.21 33.00
CA ILE A 282 1.78 1.36 34.17
C ILE A 282 2.77 2.00 35.13
N LEU A 283 2.26 2.41 36.29
CA LEU A 283 2.99 3.11 37.33
C LEU A 283 3.29 2.19 38.53
N PRO A 284 4.43 2.37 39.21
CA PRO A 284 4.81 1.56 40.35
C PRO A 284 3.85 1.78 41.53
N GLY A 285 3.40 0.69 42.13
CA GLY A 285 2.54 0.67 43.32
C GLY A 285 1.08 1.05 43.06
N ARG A 286 0.69 1.26 41.79
CA ARG A 286 -0.65 1.76 41.43
C ARG A 286 -1.67 0.65 41.19
N ASN A 287 -2.94 1.03 41.33
CA ASN A 287 -4.10 0.17 41.21
C ASN A 287 -5.02 0.68 40.08
N TYR A 288 -5.35 -0.20 39.14
CA TYR A 288 -6.15 0.10 37.94
C TYR A 288 -7.63 -0.27 38.11
N GLY A 289 -8.03 -0.64 39.33
CA GLY A 289 -9.42 -0.66 39.76
C GLY A 289 -10.22 -1.91 39.42
N TRP A 290 -9.78 -2.80 38.52
CA TRP A 290 -10.55 -4.01 38.21
C TRP A 290 -10.75 -4.90 39.46
N PRO A 291 -11.97 -5.40 39.75
CA PRO A 291 -13.25 -5.16 39.08
C PRO A 291 -14.12 -4.12 39.84
N LEU A 292 -13.53 -3.39 40.78
CA LEU A 292 -14.21 -2.38 41.60
C LEU A 292 -14.64 -1.17 40.76
N ALA A 293 -13.85 -0.82 39.74
CA ALA A 293 -14.18 0.10 38.67
C ALA A 293 -13.99 -0.59 37.31
N SER A 294 -14.87 -0.31 36.37
CA SER A 294 -14.79 -0.75 34.97
C SER A 294 -15.87 -0.05 34.14
N ASP A 295 -15.52 0.40 32.95
CA ASP A 295 -16.51 0.80 31.93
C ASP A 295 -17.32 -0.40 31.42
N GLY A 296 -16.80 -1.62 31.60
CA GLY A 296 -17.30 -2.88 31.08
C GLY A 296 -18.62 -3.38 31.63
N ARG A 297 -19.22 -4.29 30.85
CA ARG A 297 -20.34 -5.15 31.28
C ARG A 297 -19.91 -6.61 31.32
N GLU A 298 -20.47 -7.36 32.26
CA GLU A 298 -20.50 -8.82 32.16
C GLU A 298 -21.14 -9.25 30.84
N TYR A 299 -20.81 -10.44 30.34
CA TYR A 299 -21.37 -10.93 29.07
C TYR A 299 -22.89 -11.16 29.09
N THR A 300 -23.50 -11.15 30.28
CA THR A 300 -24.96 -11.12 30.48
C THR A 300 -25.59 -9.74 30.24
N GLY A 301 -24.77 -8.70 30.13
CA GLY A 301 -25.17 -7.30 29.92
C GLY A 301 -25.23 -6.45 31.20
N VAL A 302 -25.11 -7.06 32.38
CA VAL A 302 -25.06 -6.33 33.67
C VAL A 302 -23.72 -5.60 33.79
N ARG A 303 -23.70 -4.39 34.36
CA ARG A 303 -22.44 -3.66 34.59
C ARG A 303 -21.52 -4.46 35.51
N VAL A 304 -20.21 -4.40 35.26
CA VAL A 304 -19.23 -4.99 36.18
C VAL A 304 -19.22 -4.22 37.50
N SER A 305 -19.21 -2.89 37.45
CA SER A 305 -19.25 -2.01 38.62
C SER A 305 -20.34 -0.95 38.47
N ASP A 306 -20.78 -0.40 39.61
CA ASP A 306 -21.77 0.68 39.60
C ASP A 306 -21.19 2.00 39.05
N THR A 307 -19.87 2.17 39.16
CA THR A 307 -19.11 3.31 38.66
C THR A 307 -18.04 2.87 37.66
N PRO A 308 -17.85 3.61 36.54
CA PRO A 308 -16.77 3.32 35.59
C PRO A 308 -15.37 3.68 36.13
N TRP A 309 -15.27 4.61 37.08
CA TRP A 309 -13.99 5.02 37.68
C TRP A 309 -14.17 5.44 39.15
N LEU A 310 -13.06 5.45 39.90
CA LEU A 310 -12.94 5.98 41.27
C LEU A 310 -11.62 6.77 41.39
N ALA A 311 -11.56 7.75 42.28
CA ALA A 311 -10.45 8.72 42.34
C ALA A 311 -9.13 8.11 42.83
N GLU A 312 -9.21 7.00 43.56
CA GLU A 312 -8.08 6.22 44.06
C GLU A 312 -7.45 5.28 43.00
N PHE A 313 -8.07 5.13 41.83
CA PHE A 313 -7.57 4.26 40.76
C PHE A 313 -7.02 5.07 39.59
N GLU A 314 -5.97 4.54 38.97
CA GLU A 314 -5.42 5.10 37.75
C GLU A 314 -6.42 4.91 36.60
N ARG A 315 -6.45 5.88 35.70
CA ARG A 315 -7.36 5.89 34.55
C ARG A 315 -6.65 5.35 33.30
N PRO A 316 -7.38 4.74 32.38
CA PRO A 316 -6.84 4.37 31.08
C PRO A 316 -6.57 5.61 30.24
N GLU A 317 -5.48 5.53 29.48
CA GLU A 317 -5.15 6.51 28.45
C GLU A 317 -6.08 6.33 27.25
N ILE A 318 -6.33 5.07 26.89
CA ILE A 318 -7.18 4.68 25.76
C ILE A 318 -8.25 3.73 26.25
N LEU A 319 -9.50 3.98 25.88
CA LEU A 319 -10.64 3.12 26.16
C LEU A 319 -11.35 2.72 24.85
N TRP A 320 -11.84 1.48 24.77
CA TRP A 320 -12.67 1.00 23.65
C TRP A 320 -14.08 0.56 24.07
N TRP A 321 -15.07 1.13 23.39
CA TRP A 321 -16.48 0.74 23.49
C TRP A 321 -17.14 0.80 22.09
N PRO A 322 -17.36 -0.34 21.40
CA PRO A 322 -17.21 -1.72 21.87
C PRO A 322 -15.74 -2.17 22.01
N SER A 323 -15.54 -3.24 22.78
CA SER A 323 -14.25 -3.92 22.98
C SER A 323 -13.66 -4.39 21.63
N ILE A 324 -12.36 -4.17 21.42
CA ILE A 324 -11.59 -4.66 20.25
C ILE A 324 -10.79 -5.94 20.58
N ALA A 325 -10.82 -6.34 21.85
CA ALA A 325 -10.00 -7.40 22.42
C ALA A 325 -8.52 -7.16 22.08
N PRO A 326 -7.91 -6.07 22.59
CA PRO A 326 -6.54 -5.71 22.27
C PRO A 326 -5.56 -6.80 22.67
N SER A 327 -4.43 -6.84 22.00
CA SER A 327 -3.43 -7.90 22.11
C SER A 327 -2.04 -7.29 22.24
N GLY A 328 -1.02 -7.77 21.53
CA GLY A 328 0.29 -7.13 21.52
C GLY A 328 0.23 -5.66 21.11
N LEU A 329 1.18 -4.87 21.62
CA LEU A 329 1.29 -3.45 21.31
C LEU A 329 2.76 -3.03 21.22
N THR A 330 3.05 -2.04 20.39
CA THR A 330 4.39 -1.45 20.27
C THR A 330 4.30 0.01 19.85
N PHE A 331 5.16 0.86 20.37
CA PHE A 331 5.45 2.14 19.73
C PHE A 331 6.30 1.88 18.48
N TYR A 332 6.18 2.78 17.51
CA TYR A 332 7.02 2.76 16.31
C TYR A 332 7.99 3.94 16.32
N ASP A 333 9.27 3.66 16.11
CA ASP A 333 10.33 4.66 15.95
C ASP A 333 11.19 4.44 14.69
N GLY A 334 10.85 3.41 13.90
CA GLY A 334 11.58 3.02 12.69
C GLY A 334 11.61 4.09 11.60
N GLU A 335 12.54 3.94 10.66
CA GLU A 335 12.76 4.92 9.58
C GLU A 335 11.90 4.68 8.34
N HIS A 336 11.34 3.49 8.19
CA HIS A 336 10.56 3.12 7.01
C HIS A 336 9.21 3.85 6.92
N PHE A 337 8.64 4.25 8.06
CA PHE A 337 7.42 5.04 8.12
C PHE A 337 7.60 6.30 8.99
N PRO A 338 8.24 7.37 8.48
CA PRO A 338 8.50 8.56 9.28
C PRO A 338 7.23 9.18 9.90
N ALA A 339 6.10 9.15 9.19
CA ALA A 339 4.80 9.62 9.67
C ALA A 339 4.21 8.77 10.81
N TRP A 340 4.75 7.57 11.04
CA TRP A 340 4.31 6.69 12.12
C TRP A 340 5.16 6.80 13.39
N ARG A 341 6.25 7.56 13.37
CA ARG A 341 7.13 7.72 14.53
C ARG A 341 6.37 8.31 15.72
N GLY A 342 6.50 7.67 16.88
CA GLY A 342 5.81 8.03 18.12
C GLY A 342 4.36 7.51 18.22
N ASN A 343 3.83 6.90 17.17
CA ASN A 343 2.49 6.30 17.23
C ASN A 343 2.53 4.94 17.94
N LEU A 344 1.43 4.61 18.60
CA LEU A 344 1.21 3.32 19.22
C LEU A 344 0.43 2.41 18.28
N PHE A 345 0.91 1.19 18.07
CA PHE A 345 0.22 0.15 17.31
C PHE A 345 -0.28 -0.92 18.26
N VAL A 346 -1.55 -1.26 18.18
CA VAL A 346 -2.24 -2.22 19.06
C VAL A 346 -2.92 -3.27 18.20
N GLY A 347 -2.55 -4.54 18.36
CA GLY A 347 -3.24 -5.64 17.68
C GLY A 347 -4.65 -5.84 18.23
N SER A 348 -5.63 -6.01 17.36
CA SER A 348 -7.03 -6.27 17.70
C SER A 348 -7.44 -7.67 17.26
N MET A 349 -8.02 -8.43 18.20
CA MET A 349 -8.51 -9.76 17.91
C MET A 349 -9.93 -9.74 17.34
N THR A 350 -10.86 -8.98 17.94
CA THR A 350 -12.27 -8.90 17.51
C THR A 350 -12.95 -7.67 18.07
N VAL A 351 -13.76 -7.01 17.25
CA VAL A 351 -14.61 -5.88 17.66
C VAL A 351 -15.99 -6.38 18.10
N GLY A 352 -16.43 -5.98 19.29
CA GLY A 352 -17.77 -6.28 19.80
C GLY A 352 -18.10 -7.77 19.89
N ARG A 353 -17.09 -8.63 20.05
CA ARG A 353 -17.19 -10.11 19.98
C ARG A 353 -17.62 -10.65 18.61
N MET A 354 -17.60 -9.82 17.57
CA MET A 354 -17.84 -10.23 16.20
C MET A 354 -16.57 -10.90 15.66
N GLN A 355 -16.67 -12.19 15.33
CA GLN A 355 -15.56 -12.90 14.71
C GLN A 355 -15.15 -12.23 13.40
N ARG A 356 -13.87 -12.36 13.01
CA ARG A 356 -13.36 -11.90 11.71
C ARG A 356 -13.44 -10.38 11.49
N THR A 357 -13.24 -9.64 12.58
CA THR A 357 -13.14 -8.17 12.61
C THR A 357 -11.81 -7.69 13.22
N GLY A 358 -10.85 -8.61 13.39
CA GLY A 358 -9.52 -8.28 13.85
C GLY A 358 -8.79 -7.37 12.86
N HIS A 359 -7.90 -6.55 13.39
CA HIS A 359 -7.16 -5.52 12.67
C HIS A 359 -5.94 -5.10 13.50
N LEU A 360 -5.10 -4.22 12.96
CA LEU A 360 -4.06 -3.52 13.71
C LEU A 360 -4.52 -2.07 13.88
N GLU A 361 -4.67 -1.60 15.11
CA GLU A 361 -5.09 -0.23 15.39
C GLU A 361 -3.88 0.67 15.63
N ARG A 362 -3.71 1.71 14.82
CA ARG A 362 -2.70 2.77 14.99
C ARG A 362 -3.33 3.92 15.75
N ILE A 363 -2.68 4.38 16.81
CA ILE A 363 -3.09 5.49 17.67
C ILE A 363 -2.05 6.60 17.54
N VAL A 364 -2.52 7.79 17.21
CA VAL A 364 -1.70 8.98 16.97
C VAL A 364 -1.76 9.87 18.19
N PHE A 365 -0.59 10.32 18.65
CA PHE A 365 -0.47 11.25 19.77
C PHE A 365 0.10 12.60 19.30
N ASN A 366 -0.28 13.68 19.98
CA ASN A 366 0.42 14.95 19.83
C ASN A 366 1.71 14.99 20.66
N ARG A 367 2.48 16.08 20.57
CA ARG A 367 3.73 16.26 21.33
C ARG A 367 3.57 16.29 22.86
N ARG A 368 2.34 16.39 23.37
CA ARG A 368 2.03 16.33 24.81
C ARG A 368 1.59 14.93 25.25
N GLY A 369 1.60 13.94 24.35
CA GLY A 369 1.14 12.58 24.62
C GLY A 369 -0.38 12.43 24.58
N GLU A 370 -1.13 13.42 24.07
CA GLU A 370 -2.59 13.36 24.02
C GLU A 370 -3.06 12.73 22.70
N GLU A 371 -4.05 11.84 22.75
CA GLU A 371 -4.63 11.18 21.58
C GLU A 371 -5.19 12.19 20.55
N MET A 372 -4.76 12.06 19.29
CA MET A 372 -5.25 12.86 18.16
C MET A 372 -6.16 12.08 17.22
N GLY A 373 -6.03 10.76 17.15
CA GLY A 373 -6.83 9.93 16.27
C GLY A 373 -6.43 8.47 16.28
N ARG A 374 -7.30 7.63 15.71
CA ARG A 374 -7.09 6.19 15.57
C ARG A 374 -7.41 5.73 14.15
N GLU A 375 -6.70 4.72 13.71
CA GLU A 375 -6.84 4.14 12.38
C GLU A 375 -6.80 2.62 12.46
N TRP A 376 -7.68 1.95 11.73
CA TRP A 376 -7.63 0.49 11.55
C TRP A 376 -6.86 0.14 10.29
N LEU A 377 -5.80 -0.64 10.46
CA LEU A 377 -5.00 -1.25 9.41
C LEU A 377 -5.31 -2.75 9.34
N LEU A 378 -5.13 -3.35 8.16
CA LEU A 378 -5.24 -4.81 7.95
C LEU A 378 -6.65 -5.41 8.17
N ALA A 379 -7.69 -4.59 8.35
CA ALA A 379 -9.05 -5.06 8.58
C ALA A 379 -9.58 -5.91 7.42
N GLU A 380 -9.10 -5.66 6.20
CA GLU A 380 -9.42 -6.39 4.97
C GLU A 380 -8.98 -7.85 5.03
N LEU A 381 -7.93 -8.16 5.80
CA LEU A 381 -7.43 -9.53 5.96
C LEU A 381 -8.39 -10.39 6.79
N LYS A 382 -9.26 -9.75 7.60
CA LYS A 382 -10.20 -10.40 8.52
C LYS A 382 -9.55 -11.40 9.49
N GLN A 383 -8.26 -11.22 9.74
CA GLN A 383 -7.47 -12.04 10.66
C GLN A 383 -7.55 -11.46 12.07
N ARG A 384 -7.63 -12.33 13.08
CA ARG A 384 -7.36 -11.90 14.46
C ARG A 384 -5.89 -11.52 14.58
N ILE A 385 -5.56 -10.34 15.10
CA ILE A 385 -4.17 -9.96 15.36
C ILE A 385 -3.81 -10.31 16.81
N ARG A 386 -2.70 -11.03 17.00
CA ARG A 386 -2.18 -11.47 18.31
C ARG A 386 -1.06 -10.60 18.83
N ASP A 387 -0.11 -10.27 17.97
CA ASP A 387 1.08 -9.53 18.38
C ASP A 387 1.52 -8.57 17.28
N VAL A 388 2.14 -7.48 17.70
CA VAL A 388 2.79 -6.51 16.81
C VAL A 388 4.11 -6.08 17.44
N ARG A 389 5.19 -6.14 16.67
CA ARG A 389 6.54 -5.76 17.10
C ARG A 389 7.22 -4.98 16.00
N GLN A 390 8.05 -4.02 16.37
CA GLN A 390 9.04 -3.47 15.44
C GLN A 390 10.24 -4.43 15.34
N GLY A 391 10.64 -4.78 14.13
CA GLY A 391 11.84 -5.56 13.86
C GLY A 391 13.12 -4.73 13.99
N PRO A 392 14.29 -5.37 14.14
CA PRO A 392 15.59 -4.68 14.17
C PRO A 392 15.93 -3.99 12.84
N ASP A 393 15.22 -4.33 11.77
CA ASP A 393 15.26 -3.71 10.45
C ASP A 393 14.34 -2.47 10.35
N GLY A 394 13.60 -2.11 11.40
CA GLY A 394 12.73 -0.93 11.42
C GLY A 394 11.36 -1.11 10.75
N TYR A 395 10.99 -2.32 10.34
CA TYR A 395 9.64 -2.64 9.87
C TYR A 395 8.71 -3.09 11.00
N LEU A 396 7.40 -3.00 10.80
CA LEU A 396 6.43 -3.61 11.71
C LEU A 396 6.15 -5.06 11.30
N TYR A 397 6.15 -5.95 12.28
CA TYR A 397 5.81 -7.36 12.12
C TYR A 397 4.55 -7.67 12.92
N VAL A 398 3.66 -8.44 12.31
CA VAL A 398 2.32 -8.74 12.85
C VAL A 398 2.11 -10.25 12.86
N LEU A 399 1.74 -10.80 14.02
CA LEU A 399 1.29 -12.19 14.16
C LEU A 399 -0.23 -12.27 14.12
N THR A 400 -0.77 -13.15 13.29
CA THR A 400 -2.21 -13.46 13.30
C THR A 400 -2.54 -14.60 14.29
N GLU A 401 -3.79 -14.73 14.74
CA GLU A 401 -4.23 -15.74 15.73
C GLU A 401 -5.25 -16.74 15.17
N GLU A 402 -4.82 -17.60 14.26
CA GLU A 402 -5.66 -18.62 13.63
C GLU A 402 -5.03 -20.03 13.71
N ASP A 403 -5.77 -21.05 13.28
CA ASP A 403 -5.23 -22.41 13.09
C ASP A 403 -4.19 -22.45 11.96
N ASN A 404 -4.41 -21.65 10.91
CA ASN A 404 -3.47 -21.35 9.83
C ASN A 404 -3.07 -19.87 9.93
N ALA A 405 -2.18 -19.56 10.86
CA ALA A 405 -1.72 -18.21 11.13
C ALA A 405 -0.46 -17.86 10.31
N ALA A 406 -0.15 -16.56 10.26
CA ALA A 406 0.98 -16.01 9.55
C ALA A 406 1.77 -15.03 10.42
N LEU A 407 3.06 -14.94 10.11
CA LEU A 407 3.88 -13.78 10.45
C LEU A 407 3.94 -12.88 9.22
N LEU A 408 3.43 -11.66 9.35
CA LEU A 408 3.37 -10.67 8.30
C LEU A 408 4.35 -9.54 8.60
N ARG A 409 4.97 -8.97 7.57
CA ARG A 409 5.79 -7.75 7.64
C ARG A 409 5.07 -6.62 6.90
N ILE A 410 4.98 -5.46 7.52
CA ILE A 410 4.43 -4.25 6.92
C ILE A 410 5.60 -3.41 6.41
N GLU A 411 5.64 -3.20 5.11
CA GLU A 411 6.60 -2.38 4.39
C GLU A 411 5.90 -1.17 3.78
N PRO A 412 6.58 -0.04 3.54
CA PRO A 412 6.06 0.98 2.66
C PRO A 412 5.72 0.30 1.34
N ALA A 413 4.50 0.49 0.86
CA ALA A 413 4.23 0.11 -0.51
C ALA A 413 5.03 1.09 -1.39
N ARG A 414 6.25 0.71 -1.73
CA ARG A 414 6.89 1.21 -2.94
C ARG A 414 6.00 0.70 -4.06
N ALA A 415 5.10 1.57 -4.49
CA ALA A 415 3.96 1.20 -5.31
C ALA A 415 4.43 0.52 -6.59
N PHE A 416 3.85 -0.63 -6.93
CA PHE A 416 3.75 -1.04 -8.34
C PHE A 416 2.51 -1.90 -8.58
N THR A 417 1.37 -1.24 -8.87
CA THR A 417 0.22 -1.77 -9.64
C THR A 417 -0.68 -0.61 -10.12
N GLY A 418 -0.12 0.41 -10.78
CA GLY A 418 -0.92 1.35 -11.56
C GLY A 418 -0.73 1.10 -13.04
N LEU A 419 -1.69 1.54 -13.85
CA LEU A 419 -1.48 1.67 -15.28
C LEU A 419 -0.22 2.54 -15.53
N PRO A 420 0.50 2.29 -16.63
CA PRO A 420 1.70 3.03 -16.98
C PRO A 420 1.52 4.56 -16.92
N GLY A 421 2.51 5.22 -16.30
CA GLY A 421 2.42 6.61 -15.81
C GLY A 421 2.30 6.73 -14.28
N SER A 422 2.48 5.64 -13.52
CA SER A 422 2.29 5.58 -12.07
C SER A 422 3.57 5.27 -11.30
N VAL A 423 4.56 6.15 -11.38
CA VAL A 423 5.64 6.17 -10.38
C VAL A 423 5.95 7.62 -10.08
N GLN A 424 6.34 7.88 -8.83
CA GLN A 424 7.32 8.95 -8.61
C GLN A 424 8.41 8.83 -9.66
N PRO A 425 8.82 9.93 -10.29
CA PRO A 425 9.79 9.87 -11.36
C PRO A 425 11.03 9.11 -10.90
N HIS A 426 11.62 8.32 -11.80
CA HIS A 426 13.04 8.03 -11.67
C HIS A 426 13.75 9.32 -11.29
N ARG A 427 14.63 9.26 -10.28
CA ARG A 427 15.36 10.42 -9.77
C ARG A 427 15.83 11.24 -10.96
N ARG A 428 15.28 12.45 -11.10
CA ARG A 428 15.58 13.34 -12.22
C ARG A 428 17.08 13.35 -12.45
N LEU A 429 17.48 13.08 -13.69
CA LEU A 429 18.89 13.17 -14.07
C LEU A 429 19.34 14.60 -13.79
N ARG A 430 20.36 14.74 -12.94
CA ARG A 430 20.99 16.03 -12.62
C ARG A 430 22.09 16.40 -13.61
N GLU A 431 22.46 15.46 -14.46
CA GLU A 431 23.48 15.61 -15.49
C GLU A 431 22.91 15.11 -16.82
N PRO A 432 23.30 15.73 -17.94
CA PRO A 432 22.84 15.29 -19.25
C PRO A 432 23.49 13.96 -19.64
N ARG A 433 22.67 13.01 -20.12
CA ARG A 433 23.18 11.80 -20.78
C ARG A 433 23.75 12.13 -22.15
N ILE A 434 23.07 13.01 -22.89
CA ILE A 434 23.58 13.62 -24.13
C ILE A 434 23.85 15.10 -23.86
N ALA A 435 25.12 15.48 -23.81
CA ALA A 435 25.51 16.86 -23.51
C ALA A 435 25.09 17.82 -24.65
N PRO A 436 24.54 19.01 -24.32
CA PRO A 436 24.24 20.05 -25.30
C PRO A 436 25.45 20.35 -26.19
N LEU A 437 25.26 20.41 -27.50
CA LEU A 437 26.33 20.68 -28.46
C LEU A 437 26.94 22.07 -28.19
N PRO A 438 28.26 22.22 -27.99
CA PRO A 438 28.88 23.53 -27.81
C PRO A 438 28.86 24.31 -29.12
N ALA A 439 28.71 25.64 -29.06
CA ALA A 439 28.67 26.51 -30.23
C ALA A 439 29.96 26.46 -31.06
N ALA A 440 31.10 26.19 -30.40
CA ALA A 440 32.37 25.98 -31.06
C ALA A 440 32.34 24.68 -31.88
N GLY A 441 32.43 24.83 -33.21
CA GLY A 441 32.53 23.68 -34.13
C GLY A 441 31.21 23.22 -34.75
N TRP A 442 30.14 24.00 -34.67
CA TRP A 442 28.92 23.70 -35.45
C TRP A 442 29.20 23.59 -36.94
N THR A 443 28.56 22.63 -37.58
CA THR A 443 28.48 22.53 -39.05
C THR A 443 27.56 23.61 -39.62
N ASP A 444 27.59 23.83 -40.94
CA ASP A 444 26.66 24.76 -41.61
C ASP A 444 25.20 24.35 -41.42
N GLU A 445 24.92 23.03 -41.43
CA GLU A 445 23.59 22.49 -41.19
C GLU A 445 23.10 22.79 -39.77
N GLN A 446 23.95 22.61 -38.76
CA GLN A 446 23.62 22.92 -37.36
C GLN A 446 23.42 24.43 -37.13
N ARG A 447 24.22 25.29 -37.79
CA ARG A 447 24.02 26.74 -37.76
C ARG A 447 22.66 27.12 -38.36
N ALA A 448 22.32 26.58 -39.53
CA ALA A 448 21.05 26.85 -40.18
C ALA A 448 19.84 26.35 -39.37
N LEU A 449 20.00 25.23 -38.66
CA LEU A 449 18.99 24.71 -37.74
C LEU A 449 18.77 25.67 -36.55
N VAL A 450 19.85 26.16 -35.94
CA VAL A 450 19.77 27.09 -34.81
C VAL A 450 19.15 28.42 -35.23
N GLU A 451 19.58 28.99 -36.36
CA GLU A 451 19.00 30.24 -36.89
C GLU A 451 17.49 30.13 -37.14
N ARG A 452 17.00 28.94 -37.53
CA ARG A 452 15.59 28.69 -37.78
C ARG A 452 14.73 28.63 -36.51
N TYR A 453 15.24 28.01 -35.44
CA TYR A 453 14.45 27.70 -34.24
C TYR A 453 14.81 28.56 -33.02
N ALA A 454 15.90 29.31 -33.08
CA ALA A 454 16.33 30.29 -32.07
C ALA A 454 16.88 31.56 -32.76
N PRO A 455 16.00 32.34 -33.43
CA PRO A 455 16.40 33.51 -34.19
C PRO A 455 16.93 34.67 -33.33
N ASP A 456 16.71 34.61 -32.02
CA ASP A 456 17.28 35.50 -31.01
C ASP A 456 18.75 35.19 -30.68
N GLY A 457 19.28 34.07 -31.17
CA GLY A 457 20.66 33.63 -30.97
C GLY A 457 20.87 32.76 -29.73
N GLU A 458 19.81 32.43 -28.99
CA GLU A 458 19.88 31.70 -27.71
C GLU A 458 19.15 30.34 -27.81
N PRO A 459 19.77 29.30 -28.40
CA PRO A 459 19.09 28.03 -28.70
C PRO A 459 18.66 27.19 -27.48
N GLY A 460 19.09 27.54 -26.26
CA GLY A 460 18.83 26.72 -25.08
C GLY A 460 19.41 25.29 -25.17
N ASN A 461 19.25 24.53 -24.11
CA ASN A 461 19.81 23.19 -23.96
C ASN A 461 19.08 22.15 -24.83
N ALA A 462 17.76 22.28 -25.04
CA ALA A 462 17.00 21.33 -25.84
C ALA A 462 17.43 21.33 -27.32
N LEU A 463 17.47 22.49 -27.97
CA LEU A 463 17.87 22.59 -29.39
C LEU A 463 19.33 22.20 -29.57
N ARG A 464 20.22 22.62 -28.67
CA ARG A 464 21.63 22.23 -28.70
C ARG A 464 21.83 20.73 -28.52
N THR A 465 21.00 20.06 -27.72
CA THR A 465 21.04 18.60 -27.57
C THR A 465 20.55 17.92 -28.84
N LEU A 466 19.42 18.35 -29.39
CA LEU A 466 18.87 17.75 -30.62
C LEU A 466 19.68 18.09 -31.87
N ALA A 467 20.46 19.18 -31.89
CA ALA A 467 21.38 19.53 -32.98
C ALA A 467 22.51 18.49 -33.18
N ARG A 468 22.72 17.57 -32.23
CA ARG A 468 23.56 16.36 -32.43
C ARG A 468 23.04 15.50 -33.58
N VAL A 469 21.73 15.53 -33.84
CA VAL A 469 21.05 14.87 -34.94
C VAL A 469 20.10 15.87 -35.63
N PRO A 470 20.57 16.72 -36.55
CA PRO A 470 19.77 17.79 -37.16
C PRO A 470 18.46 17.32 -37.77
N ALA A 471 18.44 16.15 -38.41
CA ALA A 471 17.24 15.54 -38.98
C ALA A 471 16.17 15.17 -37.93
N LEU A 472 16.58 14.87 -36.69
CA LEU A 472 15.66 14.64 -35.57
C LEU A 472 15.11 15.97 -35.05
N ALA A 473 15.95 17.00 -34.91
CA ALA A 473 15.51 18.34 -34.54
C ALA A 473 14.46 18.87 -35.55
N ASP A 474 14.73 18.73 -36.85
CA ASP A 474 13.81 19.08 -37.94
C ASP A 474 12.51 18.26 -37.96
N ARG A 475 12.47 17.15 -37.22
CA ARG A 475 11.25 16.37 -37.00
C ARG A 475 10.46 16.85 -35.77
N ILE A 476 11.13 17.27 -34.71
CA ILE A 476 10.50 17.57 -33.41
C ILE A 476 10.03 19.03 -33.34
N PHE A 477 10.90 19.98 -33.66
CA PHE A 477 10.64 21.41 -33.47
C PHE A 477 9.45 21.99 -34.25
N PRO A 478 9.14 21.58 -35.49
CA PRO A 478 7.98 22.13 -36.20
C PRO A 478 6.66 21.96 -35.44
N PHE A 479 6.43 20.79 -34.85
CA PHE A 479 5.19 20.55 -34.13
C PHE A 479 5.19 21.17 -32.73
N MET A 480 6.36 21.21 -32.06
CA MET A 480 6.50 21.96 -30.81
C MET A 480 6.17 23.44 -31.02
N HIS A 481 6.66 24.04 -32.12
CA HIS A 481 6.36 25.42 -32.50
C HIS A 481 4.86 25.62 -32.76
N TYR A 482 4.23 24.69 -33.49
CA TYR A 482 2.78 24.70 -33.73
C TYR A 482 2.00 24.70 -32.40
N VAL A 483 2.30 23.76 -31.50
CA VAL A 483 1.64 23.67 -30.20
C VAL A 483 1.81 24.97 -29.43
N ALA A 484 3.03 25.48 -29.33
CA ALA A 484 3.33 26.69 -28.55
C ALA A 484 2.68 27.96 -29.11
N ASN A 485 2.60 28.13 -30.44
CA ASN A 485 2.32 29.43 -31.06
C ASN A 485 1.11 29.45 -32.01
N GLU A 486 0.77 28.33 -32.65
CA GLU A 486 -0.19 28.29 -33.76
C GLU A 486 -1.47 27.51 -33.43
N SER A 487 -1.48 26.71 -32.37
CA SER A 487 -2.67 25.95 -31.96
C SER A 487 -3.81 26.90 -31.59
N THR A 488 -5.05 26.45 -31.85
CA THR A 488 -6.27 27.25 -31.68
C THR A 488 -6.65 27.53 -30.22
N LEU A 489 -5.93 26.94 -29.25
CA LEU A 489 -6.17 27.13 -27.83
C LEU A 489 -5.81 28.57 -27.41
N SER A 490 -6.51 29.08 -26.39
CA SER A 490 -6.07 30.31 -25.72
C SER A 490 -4.67 30.09 -25.10
N PRO A 491 -3.83 31.14 -25.00
CA PRO A 491 -2.55 31.04 -24.29
C PRO A 491 -2.69 30.43 -22.90
N ARG A 492 -3.73 30.83 -22.15
CA ARG A 492 -4.04 30.32 -20.80
C ARG A 492 -4.32 28.82 -20.76
N HIS A 493 -5.27 28.34 -21.58
CA HIS A 493 -5.62 26.92 -21.64
C HIS A 493 -4.43 26.06 -22.05
N ARG A 494 -3.66 26.52 -23.03
CA ARG A 494 -2.43 25.87 -23.49
C ARG A 494 -1.38 25.78 -22.38
N ALA A 495 -1.14 26.87 -21.65
CA ALA A 495 -0.20 26.87 -20.53
C ALA A 495 -0.60 25.86 -19.44
N ILE A 496 -1.90 25.78 -19.08
CA ILE A 496 -2.42 24.78 -18.13
C ILE A 496 -2.10 23.35 -18.59
N LEU A 497 -2.43 23.02 -19.85
CA LEU A 497 -2.21 21.67 -20.39
C LEU A 497 -0.71 21.31 -20.43
N ILE A 498 0.14 22.23 -20.84
CA ILE A 498 1.58 22.02 -20.93
C ILE A 498 2.19 21.86 -19.53
N LEU A 499 1.91 22.79 -18.61
CA LEU A 499 2.46 22.75 -17.25
C LEU A 499 2.01 21.50 -16.50
N ARG A 500 0.73 21.13 -16.58
CA ARG A 500 0.22 19.92 -15.93
C ARG A 500 0.91 18.67 -16.51
N THR A 501 1.04 18.59 -17.82
CA THR A 501 1.68 17.45 -18.48
C THR A 501 3.18 17.38 -18.15
N ALA A 502 3.88 18.51 -18.16
CA ALA A 502 5.29 18.59 -17.78
C ALA A 502 5.50 18.17 -16.31
N TRP A 503 4.57 18.54 -15.42
CA TRP A 503 4.59 18.12 -14.03
C TRP A 503 4.31 16.62 -13.87
N LEU A 504 3.29 16.07 -14.55
CA LEU A 504 3.02 14.62 -14.56
C LEU A 504 4.21 13.81 -15.07
N ALA A 505 4.87 14.30 -16.13
CA ALA A 505 6.08 13.71 -16.69
C ALA A 505 7.36 14.12 -15.96
N GLN A 506 7.26 14.94 -14.91
CA GLN A 506 8.37 15.38 -14.06
C GLN A 506 9.53 16.05 -14.84
N ASN A 507 9.19 16.66 -15.97
CA ASN A 507 10.12 17.28 -16.88
C ASN A 507 10.48 18.70 -16.40
N ALA A 508 11.71 18.87 -15.93
CA ALA A 508 12.21 20.13 -15.41
C ALA A 508 12.26 21.23 -16.47
N TYR A 509 12.75 20.86 -17.66
CA TYR A 509 13.05 21.80 -18.73
C TYR A 509 11.77 22.49 -19.22
N LEU A 510 10.76 21.70 -19.59
CA LEU A 510 9.49 22.22 -20.08
C LEU A 510 8.74 22.98 -18.99
N TRP A 511 8.79 22.51 -17.73
CA TRP A 511 8.20 23.29 -16.65
C TRP A 511 8.87 24.66 -16.53
N ALA A 512 10.21 24.70 -16.48
CA ALA A 512 10.95 25.94 -16.30
C ALA A 512 10.69 26.93 -17.46
N GLU A 513 10.70 26.44 -18.70
CA GLU A 513 10.44 27.24 -19.89
C GLU A 513 9.00 27.81 -19.91
N HIS A 514 8.01 26.98 -19.60
CA HIS A 514 6.61 27.38 -19.71
C HIS A 514 6.11 28.15 -18.48
N ALA A 515 6.61 27.84 -17.28
CA ALA A 515 6.23 28.55 -16.06
C ALA A 515 6.77 30.00 -16.07
N ALA A 516 7.97 30.22 -16.61
CA ALA A 516 8.56 31.55 -16.76
C ALA A 516 7.71 32.50 -17.63
N ARG A 517 6.92 31.95 -18.57
CA ARG A 517 6.05 32.70 -19.49
C ARG A 517 4.56 32.61 -19.13
N ALA A 518 4.20 31.87 -18.08
CA ALA A 518 2.81 31.61 -17.74
C ALA A 518 2.05 32.87 -17.27
N ALA A 519 2.76 33.86 -16.73
CA ALA A 519 2.18 35.17 -16.42
C ALA A 519 1.68 35.91 -17.67
N ASP A 520 2.39 35.83 -18.79
CA ASP A 520 1.96 36.41 -20.08
C ASP A 520 0.72 35.70 -20.64
N ALA A 521 0.54 34.42 -20.30
CA ALA A 521 -0.66 33.64 -20.60
C ALA A 521 -1.82 33.93 -19.61
N GLY A 522 -1.62 34.81 -18.63
CA GLY A 522 -2.62 35.21 -17.66
C GLY A 522 -2.78 34.26 -16.47
N LEU A 523 -1.82 33.39 -16.18
CA LEU A 523 -1.79 32.61 -14.93
C LEU A 523 -1.09 33.39 -13.82
N THR A 524 -1.68 33.36 -12.63
CA THR A 524 -1.04 33.87 -11.42
C THR A 524 0.01 32.88 -10.89
N PRO A 525 0.98 33.33 -10.06
CA PRO A 525 1.93 32.42 -9.41
C PRO A 525 1.27 31.30 -8.59
N GLU A 526 0.14 31.61 -7.93
CA GLU A 526 -0.65 30.62 -7.18
C GLU A 526 -1.26 29.58 -8.13
N GLU A 527 -1.84 30.01 -9.26
CA GLU A 527 -2.39 29.08 -10.25
C GLU A 527 -1.32 28.20 -10.88
N ILE A 528 -0.12 28.73 -11.17
CA ILE A 528 1.01 27.93 -11.68
C ILE A 528 1.35 26.82 -10.67
N PHE A 529 1.39 27.14 -9.38
CA PHE A 529 1.59 26.14 -8.33
C PHE A 529 0.42 25.16 -8.26
N SER A 530 -0.83 25.63 -8.33
CA SER A 530 -2.02 24.79 -8.29
C SER A 530 -2.18 23.87 -9.49
N VAL A 531 -1.52 24.14 -10.63
CA VAL A 531 -1.45 23.18 -11.75
C VAL A 531 -0.78 21.88 -11.30
N ALA A 532 0.24 21.96 -10.44
CA ALA A 532 0.89 20.79 -9.86
C ALA A 532 -0.03 20.04 -8.89
N GLU A 533 -0.91 20.74 -8.16
CA GLU A 533 -1.87 20.13 -7.24
C GLU A 533 -2.95 19.32 -7.97
N GLY A 534 -3.36 19.74 -9.17
CA GLY A 534 -4.33 19.04 -10.01
C GLY A 534 -5.76 19.58 -9.89
N PRO A 535 -6.77 18.82 -10.37
CA PRO A 535 -8.15 19.30 -10.44
C PRO A 535 -8.76 19.56 -9.05
N SER A 536 -9.34 20.74 -8.88
CA SER A 536 -10.12 21.16 -7.71
C SER A 536 -11.13 22.23 -8.11
N GLN A 537 -12.41 21.99 -7.80
CA GLN A 537 -13.49 22.95 -8.03
C GLN A 537 -13.38 24.20 -7.13
N GLU A 538 -12.51 24.17 -6.11
CA GLU A 538 -12.25 25.32 -5.25
C GLU A 538 -11.22 26.29 -5.84
N ARG A 539 -10.38 25.81 -6.78
CA ARG A 539 -9.23 26.56 -7.32
C ARG A 539 -9.34 26.89 -8.79
N TRP A 540 -10.11 26.10 -9.53
CA TRP A 540 -10.25 26.24 -10.97
C TRP A 540 -11.69 26.53 -11.36
N GLU A 541 -11.86 27.43 -12.34
CA GLU A 541 -13.14 27.59 -13.02
C GLU A 541 -13.59 26.24 -13.62
N PRO A 542 -14.91 25.98 -13.75
CA PRO A 542 -15.42 24.65 -14.10
C PRO A 542 -14.77 24.02 -15.34
N PHE A 543 -14.58 24.81 -16.40
CA PHE A 543 -13.94 24.34 -17.62
C PHE A 543 -12.43 24.17 -17.49
N GLU A 544 -11.74 25.07 -16.77
CA GLU A 544 -10.31 24.93 -16.50
C GLU A 544 -10.02 23.72 -15.62
N ASN A 545 -10.91 23.38 -14.70
CA ASN A 545 -10.83 22.16 -13.91
C ASN A 545 -10.85 20.90 -14.80
N VAL A 546 -11.64 20.91 -15.88
CA VAL A 546 -11.63 19.85 -16.90
C VAL A 546 -10.30 19.83 -17.64
N LEU A 547 -9.76 20.99 -18.01
CA LEU A 547 -8.46 21.10 -18.68
C LEU A 547 -7.29 20.66 -17.80
N VAL A 548 -7.34 20.88 -16.49
CA VAL A 548 -6.33 20.36 -15.55
C VAL A 548 -6.44 18.84 -15.43
N GLY A 549 -7.65 18.28 -15.52
CA GLY A 549 -7.89 16.83 -15.46
C GLY A 549 -7.64 16.08 -16.77
N LEU A 550 -7.71 16.76 -17.91
CA LEU A 550 -7.48 16.16 -19.22
C LEU A 550 -6.07 15.52 -19.35
N PRO A 551 -4.97 16.19 -18.96
CA PRO A 551 -3.64 15.60 -18.88
C PRO A 551 -3.58 14.35 -18.01
N ASP A 552 -4.24 14.33 -16.85
CA ASP A 552 -4.23 13.16 -15.95
C ASP A 552 -4.74 11.91 -16.69
N GLN A 553 -5.85 12.04 -17.42
CA GLN A 553 -6.43 10.93 -18.16
C GLN A 553 -5.61 10.52 -19.38
N LEU A 554 -5.20 11.49 -20.21
CA LEU A 554 -4.40 11.19 -21.39
C LEU A 554 -3.05 10.57 -21.00
N PHE A 555 -2.41 11.07 -19.94
CA PHE A 555 -1.14 10.56 -19.46
C PHE A 555 -1.29 9.15 -18.90
N GLY A 556 -2.22 8.92 -17.96
CA GLY A 556 -2.40 7.62 -17.30
C GLY A 556 -3.10 6.57 -18.16
N ASN A 557 -4.19 6.92 -18.83
CA ASN A 557 -4.98 5.99 -19.63
C ASN A 557 -4.60 5.99 -21.11
N SER A 558 -3.83 6.94 -21.63
CA SER A 558 -3.64 7.10 -23.10
C SER A 558 -4.94 7.30 -23.86
N SER A 559 -6.00 7.70 -23.17
CA SER A 559 -7.36 7.88 -23.67
C SER A 559 -8.11 8.80 -22.70
N ILE A 560 -9.23 9.35 -23.15
CA ILE A 560 -10.10 10.20 -22.33
C ILE A 560 -11.51 9.62 -22.31
N SER A 561 -12.19 9.74 -21.16
CA SER A 561 -13.55 9.23 -21.00
C SER A 561 -14.55 9.95 -21.89
N ASP A 562 -15.68 9.30 -22.17
CA ASP A 562 -16.80 9.93 -22.87
C ASP A 562 -17.35 11.13 -22.09
N GLU A 563 -17.31 11.07 -20.76
CA GLU A 563 -17.67 12.20 -19.89
C GLU A 563 -16.76 13.41 -20.11
N THR A 564 -15.44 13.22 -20.08
CA THR A 564 -14.49 14.33 -20.29
C THR A 564 -14.54 14.85 -21.72
N TRP A 565 -14.72 13.96 -22.70
CA TRP A 565 -14.95 14.38 -24.08
C TRP A 565 -16.21 15.24 -24.21
N GLY A 566 -17.31 14.83 -23.56
CA GLY A 566 -18.56 15.59 -23.53
C GLY A 566 -18.41 16.98 -22.92
N LEU A 567 -17.75 17.07 -21.77
CA LEU A 567 -17.46 18.35 -21.10
C LEU A 567 -16.56 19.27 -21.94
N LEU A 568 -15.60 18.71 -22.68
CA LEU A 568 -14.78 19.51 -23.61
C LEU A 568 -15.64 20.11 -24.73
N LEU A 569 -16.59 19.34 -25.27
CA LEU A 569 -17.48 19.81 -26.34
C LEU A 569 -18.46 20.91 -25.92
N GLU A 570 -18.65 21.16 -24.62
CA GLU A 570 -19.50 22.25 -24.16
C GLU A 570 -18.90 23.63 -24.49
N GLU A 571 -17.57 23.74 -24.52
CA GLU A 571 -16.84 24.99 -24.76
C GLU A 571 -15.93 24.97 -25.99
N TYR A 572 -15.49 23.79 -26.44
CA TYR A 572 -14.56 23.65 -27.57
C TYR A 572 -15.25 23.16 -28.83
N ASP A 573 -14.90 23.80 -29.95
CA ASP A 573 -15.15 23.25 -31.27
C ASP A 573 -14.18 22.09 -31.59
N LEU A 574 -14.36 21.48 -32.77
CA LEU A 574 -13.53 20.35 -33.19
C LEU A 574 -12.03 20.68 -33.25
N HIS A 575 -11.66 21.87 -33.71
CA HIS A 575 -10.26 22.25 -33.84
C HIS A 575 -9.64 22.47 -32.46
N ASN A 576 -10.36 23.17 -31.56
CA ASN A 576 -9.92 23.35 -30.18
C ASN A 576 -9.73 22.01 -29.47
N LEU A 577 -10.67 21.09 -29.63
CA LEU A 577 -10.60 19.78 -29.00
C LEU A 577 -9.39 18.97 -29.52
N MET A 578 -9.20 18.93 -30.84
CA MET A 578 -8.05 18.26 -31.45
C MET A 578 -6.72 18.88 -30.98
N ASP A 579 -6.65 20.21 -30.85
CA ASP A 579 -5.48 20.90 -30.32
C ASP A 579 -5.23 20.63 -28.84
N ALA A 580 -6.28 20.51 -28.01
CA ALA A 580 -6.15 20.16 -26.59
C ALA A 580 -5.52 18.77 -26.42
N VAL A 581 -6.04 17.78 -27.14
CA VAL A 581 -5.52 16.40 -27.15
C VAL A 581 -4.08 16.38 -27.71
N ALA A 582 -3.82 17.08 -28.80
CA ALA A 582 -2.49 17.11 -29.43
C ALA A 582 -1.45 17.82 -28.55
N THR A 583 -1.84 18.86 -27.82
CA THR A 583 -0.97 19.59 -26.89
C THR A 583 -0.48 18.67 -25.78
N VAL A 584 -1.39 17.93 -25.14
CA VAL A 584 -1.01 16.97 -24.08
C VAL A 584 -0.15 15.84 -24.65
N ALA A 585 -0.53 15.27 -25.78
CA ALA A 585 0.21 14.17 -26.40
C ALA A 585 1.62 14.58 -26.82
N ASP A 586 1.78 15.77 -27.40
CA ASP A 586 3.08 16.30 -27.78
C ASP A 586 3.94 16.66 -26.58
N THR A 587 3.39 17.34 -25.58
CA THR A 587 4.10 17.64 -24.33
C THR A 587 4.59 16.37 -23.64
N THR A 588 3.79 15.30 -23.65
CA THR A 588 4.19 13.98 -23.16
C THR A 588 5.37 13.41 -23.96
N THR A 589 5.33 13.52 -25.30
CA THR A 589 6.42 13.04 -26.19
C THR A 589 7.72 13.77 -25.93
N VAL A 590 7.67 15.09 -25.89
CA VAL A 590 8.84 15.93 -25.67
C VAL A 590 9.39 15.69 -24.26
N SER A 591 8.52 15.51 -23.26
CA SER A 591 8.93 15.16 -21.91
C SER A 591 9.70 13.84 -21.85
N ILE A 592 9.18 12.77 -22.50
CA ILE A 592 9.87 11.47 -22.58
C ILE A 592 11.25 11.64 -23.20
N LEU A 593 11.31 12.35 -24.34
CA LEU A 593 12.56 12.58 -25.06
C LEU A 593 13.57 13.33 -24.18
N PHE A 594 13.17 14.45 -23.60
CA PHE A 594 14.06 15.31 -22.83
C PHE A 594 14.51 14.67 -21.51
N ASN A 595 13.61 13.98 -20.81
CA ASN A 595 13.96 13.25 -19.60
C ASN A 595 14.96 12.13 -19.88
N ALA A 596 14.72 11.32 -20.93
CA ALA A 596 15.60 10.19 -21.26
C ALA A 596 16.98 10.63 -21.75
N LEU A 597 17.07 11.76 -22.45
CA LEU A 597 18.34 12.37 -22.87
C LEU A 597 19.03 13.17 -21.74
N GLY A 598 18.32 13.45 -20.64
CA GLY A 598 18.81 14.26 -19.52
C GLY A 598 18.93 15.75 -19.83
N VAL A 599 18.08 16.29 -20.70
CA VAL A 599 18.06 17.74 -21.00
C VAL A 599 17.77 18.52 -19.71
N GLN A 600 18.71 19.39 -19.32
CA GLN A 600 18.59 20.23 -18.14
C GLN A 600 17.93 21.58 -18.49
N PRO A 601 17.19 22.21 -17.56
CA PRO A 601 16.76 23.60 -17.70
C PRO A 601 17.92 24.51 -18.11
N ASP A 602 17.62 25.57 -18.85
CA ASP A 602 18.62 26.57 -19.21
C ASP A 602 19.13 27.29 -17.96
N GLU A 603 20.40 27.74 -17.98
CA GLU A 603 21.05 28.35 -16.81
C GLU A 603 20.32 29.60 -16.29
N VAL A 604 19.58 30.28 -17.16
CA VAL A 604 18.80 31.49 -16.85
C VAL A 604 17.38 31.20 -16.35
N ALA A 605 16.98 29.93 -16.30
CA ALA A 605 15.63 29.56 -15.91
C ALA A 605 15.45 29.65 -14.39
N GLU A 606 14.55 30.52 -13.94
CA GLU A 606 14.30 30.76 -12.50
C GLU A 606 13.20 29.85 -11.92
N ALA A 607 12.32 29.31 -12.78
CA ALA A 607 11.18 28.50 -12.34
C ALA A 607 11.58 27.04 -12.11
N GLU A 608 11.44 26.56 -10.88
CA GLU A 608 11.71 25.16 -10.53
C GLU A 608 10.43 24.31 -10.59
N LEU A 609 10.58 23.03 -10.96
CA LEU A 609 9.46 22.08 -10.88
C LEU A 609 9.10 21.85 -9.41
N PRO A 610 7.84 22.09 -8.99
CA PRO A 610 7.45 21.91 -7.61
C PRO A 610 7.21 20.41 -7.33
N VAL A 611 8.10 19.80 -6.54
CA VAL A 611 8.11 18.34 -6.27
C VAL A 611 8.02 17.97 -4.79
N ASP A 612 8.59 18.79 -3.90
CA ASP A 612 8.72 18.43 -2.48
C ASP A 612 7.59 19.00 -1.59
N ASP A 613 6.96 20.11 -2.00
CA ASP A 613 6.02 20.88 -1.17
C ASP A 613 4.58 20.95 -1.72
N VAL A 614 4.23 20.11 -2.70
CA VAL A 614 2.89 20.12 -3.34
C VAL A 614 2.06 18.95 -2.83
N ALA A 615 0.97 19.23 -2.10
CA ALA A 615 -0.08 18.25 -1.85
C ALA A 615 -0.93 18.08 -3.12
N TYR A 616 -0.63 17.06 -3.92
CA TYR A 616 -1.27 16.86 -5.22
C TYR A 616 -2.27 15.72 -5.25
N ARG A 617 -3.18 15.78 -6.23
CA ARG A 617 -4.11 14.73 -6.60
C ARG A 617 -4.00 14.46 -8.10
N VAL A 618 -3.89 13.19 -8.45
CA VAL A 618 -4.04 12.73 -9.85
C VAL A 618 -5.33 11.95 -9.94
N VAL A 619 -6.28 12.44 -10.74
CA VAL A 619 -7.63 11.84 -10.86
C VAL A 619 -7.76 11.19 -12.23
N VAL A 620 -7.58 9.87 -12.27
CA VAL A 620 -7.74 9.08 -13.48
C VAL A 620 -8.95 8.16 -13.31
N PRO A 621 -10.04 8.32 -14.09
CA PRO A 621 -11.15 7.38 -14.06
C PRO A 621 -10.71 6.02 -14.61
N ALA A 622 -11.48 4.97 -14.29
CA ALA A 622 -11.26 3.67 -14.90
C ALA A 622 -11.28 3.78 -16.42
N ARG A 623 -10.32 3.14 -17.09
CA ARG A 623 -10.21 3.19 -18.55
C ARG A 623 -11.45 2.56 -19.20
N GLU A 624 -12.09 3.30 -20.10
CA GLU A 624 -13.20 2.78 -20.89
C GLU A 624 -12.72 1.77 -21.95
N PRO A 625 -13.59 0.83 -22.37
CA PRO A 625 -13.28 -0.04 -23.51
C PRO A 625 -12.96 0.75 -24.78
N PRO A 626 -12.19 0.18 -25.74
CA PRO A 626 -11.95 0.82 -27.02
C PRO A 626 -13.26 1.25 -27.69
N LEU A 627 -13.29 2.49 -28.17
CA LEU A 627 -14.46 3.06 -28.83
C LEU A 627 -14.88 2.21 -30.04
N ALA A 628 -16.18 1.95 -30.18
CA ALA A 628 -16.75 1.21 -31.30
C ALA A 628 -17.02 2.09 -32.54
N ALA A 629 -17.09 3.41 -32.34
CA ALA A 629 -17.30 4.41 -33.39
C ALA A 629 -16.27 5.54 -33.22
N PRO A 630 -15.87 6.23 -34.30
CA PRO A 630 -14.96 7.35 -34.19
C PRO A 630 -15.64 8.56 -33.54
N ARG A 631 -14.91 9.25 -32.66
CA ARG A 631 -15.33 10.57 -32.16
C ARG A 631 -15.07 11.65 -33.22
N VAL A 632 -14.04 11.47 -34.04
CA VAL A 632 -13.75 12.32 -35.20
C VAL A 632 -13.74 11.47 -36.46
N GLU A 633 -14.81 11.61 -37.26
CA GLU A 633 -14.93 10.94 -38.55
C GLU A 633 -13.80 11.35 -39.50
N PRO A 634 -13.12 10.41 -40.17
CA PRO A 634 -12.12 10.77 -41.18
C PRO A 634 -12.76 11.53 -42.35
N VAL A 635 -11.97 12.36 -43.03
CA VAL A 635 -12.37 12.91 -44.33
C VAL A 635 -12.51 11.76 -45.34
N GLU A 636 -13.45 11.88 -46.28
CA GLU A 636 -13.60 10.91 -47.38
C GLU A 636 -12.36 10.90 -48.28
N GLY A 637 -12.10 9.74 -48.92
CA GLY A 637 -10.99 9.57 -49.85
C GLY A 637 -10.00 8.47 -49.46
N PRO A 638 -8.94 8.28 -50.27
CA PRO A 638 -7.95 7.23 -50.08
C PRO A 638 -6.93 7.55 -48.98
N GLY A 639 -6.21 6.53 -48.52
CA GLY A 639 -5.14 6.66 -47.51
C GLY A 639 -5.53 6.24 -46.11
N LEU A 640 -4.57 6.32 -45.18
CA LEU A 640 -4.74 5.88 -43.79
C LEU A 640 -5.82 6.71 -43.08
N ARG A 641 -6.66 6.05 -42.27
CA ARG A 641 -7.71 6.72 -41.48
C ARG A 641 -7.12 7.76 -40.53
N VAL A 642 -5.98 7.51 -39.89
CA VAL A 642 -5.28 8.52 -39.07
C VAL A 642 -5.01 9.82 -39.85
N SER A 643 -4.47 9.73 -41.06
CA SER A 643 -4.15 10.92 -41.86
C SER A 643 -5.41 11.67 -42.30
N ARG A 644 -6.50 10.94 -42.57
CA ARG A 644 -7.79 11.54 -42.94
C ARG A 644 -8.55 12.12 -41.75
N THR A 645 -8.41 11.54 -40.56
CA THR A 645 -8.94 12.09 -39.31
C THR A 645 -8.21 13.38 -38.94
N LEU A 646 -6.86 13.38 -38.95
CA LEU A 646 -6.11 14.61 -38.65
C LEU A 646 -6.40 15.73 -39.64
N ARG A 647 -6.68 15.43 -40.92
CA ARG A 647 -7.04 16.43 -41.94
C ARG A 647 -8.37 17.16 -41.66
N ARG A 648 -9.14 16.74 -40.66
CA ARG A 648 -10.26 17.54 -40.15
C ARG A 648 -9.80 18.86 -39.52
N HIS A 649 -8.53 18.94 -39.11
CA HIS A 649 -7.85 20.17 -38.70
C HIS A 649 -6.60 20.36 -39.58
N PRO A 650 -6.70 21.08 -40.72
CA PRO A 650 -5.63 21.17 -41.70
C PRO A 650 -4.31 21.73 -41.15
N ALA A 651 -4.35 22.78 -40.32
CA ALA A 651 -3.14 23.38 -39.75
C ALA A 651 -2.40 22.41 -38.81
N LEU A 652 -3.13 21.72 -37.92
CA LEU A 652 -2.57 20.65 -37.09
C LEU A 652 -1.99 19.53 -37.96
N ALA A 653 -2.73 19.08 -38.98
CA ALA A 653 -2.28 18.01 -39.86
C ALA A 653 -1.00 18.38 -40.61
N ASP A 654 -0.92 19.59 -41.15
CA ASP A 654 0.24 20.06 -41.90
C ASP A 654 1.47 20.12 -40.98
N ALA A 655 1.34 20.69 -39.77
CA ALA A 655 2.40 20.65 -38.77
C ALA A 655 2.80 19.21 -38.36
N TRP A 656 1.81 18.32 -38.18
CA TRP A 656 2.04 16.93 -37.75
C TRP A 656 2.87 16.13 -38.75
N TYR A 657 2.64 16.39 -40.04
CA TYR A 657 3.28 15.71 -41.16
C TYR A 657 4.46 16.48 -41.76
N THR A 658 4.88 17.61 -41.18
CA THR A 658 6.15 18.26 -41.54
C THR A 658 7.31 17.29 -41.34
N ASN A 659 8.14 17.13 -42.38
CA ASN A 659 9.32 16.24 -42.39
C ASN A 659 9.04 14.81 -41.90
N PRO A 660 8.05 14.08 -42.44
CA PRO A 660 7.43 12.94 -41.76
C PRO A 660 8.33 11.69 -41.69
N GLY A 661 9.40 11.65 -42.48
CA GLY A 661 10.17 10.46 -42.80
C GLY A 661 11.29 10.07 -41.83
N TYR A 662 11.53 10.78 -40.73
CA TYR A 662 12.66 10.45 -39.83
C TYR A 662 12.61 9.01 -39.30
N VAL A 663 11.57 8.66 -38.53
CA VAL A 663 11.48 7.35 -37.86
C VAL A 663 11.40 6.18 -38.85
N MET A 664 10.63 6.32 -39.92
CA MET A 664 10.41 5.25 -40.90
C MET A 664 11.57 5.07 -41.88
N ASN A 665 12.53 6.00 -41.96
CA ASN A 665 13.68 5.92 -42.87
C ASN A 665 14.92 5.44 -42.11
N PRO A 666 15.43 4.22 -42.38
CA PRO A 666 16.61 3.67 -41.71
C PRO A 666 17.87 4.51 -41.87
N GLU A 667 18.04 5.24 -42.98
CA GLU A 667 19.20 6.12 -43.20
C GLU A 667 19.13 7.37 -42.31
N ARG A 668 17.92 7.81 -41.96
CA ARG A 668 17.71 8.98 -41.10
C ARG A 668 17.73 8.62 -39.62
N SER A 669 17.08 7.52 -39.22
CA SER A 669 17.00 7.12 -37.80
C SER A 669 18.18 6.25 -37.36
N GLY A 670 18.86 5.56 -38.28
CA GLY A 670 19.86 4.56 -37.96
C GLY A 670 19.30 3.27 -37.36
N LEU A 671 17.98 3.13 -37.21
CA LEU A 671 17.35 1.93 -36.66
C LEU A 671 17.02 0.92 -37.75
N THR A 672 17.20 -0.36 -37.44
CA THR A 672 16.72 -1.44 -38.30
C THR A 672 15.18 -1.43 -38.33
N PRO A 673 14.54 -1.91 -39.42
CA PRO A 673 13.09 -2.09 -39.44
C PRO A 673 12.60 -2.97 -38.28
N HIS A 674 13.35 -4.01 -37.90
CA HIS A 674 13.04 -4.88 -36.76
C HIS A 674 12.96 -4.07 -35.45
N ASP A 675 14.03 -3.37 -35.06
CA ASP A 675 14.09 -2.66 -33.78
C ASP A 675 13.07 -1.53 -33.72
N ARG A 676 12.89 -0.81 -34.84
CA ARG A 676 11.89 0.24 -34.98
C ARG A 676 10.49 -0.31 -34.74
N GLU A 677 10.10 -1.37 -35.45
CA GLU A 677 8.75 -1.93 -35.32
C GLU A 677 8.50 -2.56 -33.94
N LEU A 678 9.53 -3.14 -33.30
CA LEU A 678 9.42 -3.64 -31.94
C LEU A 678 9.07 -2.51 -30.95
N LEU A 679 9.78 -1.39 -31.01
CA LEU A 679 9.50 -0.20 -30.19
C LEU A 679 8.08 0.32 -30.44
N ILE A 680 7.70 0.47 -31.72
CA ILE A 680 6.39 0.98 -32.11
C ILE A 680 5.27 0.09 -31.56
N LEU A 681 5.34 -1.20 -31.81
CA LEU A 681 4.30 -2.15 -31.42
C LEU A 681 4.24 -2.31 -29.90
N ARG A 682 5.39 -2.32 -29.22
CA ARG A 682 5.39 -2.40 -27.75
C ARG A 682 4.81 -1.15 -27.12
N THR A 683 5.17 0.04 -27.61
CA THR A 683 4.55 1.29 -27.14
C THR A 683 3.06 1.34 -27.46
N GLY A 684 2.64 0.90 -28.65
CA GLY A 684 1.24 0.83 -29.06
C GLY A 684 0.42 -0.15 -28.20
N TRP A 685 0.99 -1.32 -27.88
CA TRP A 685 0.43 -2.26 -26.92
C TRP A 685 0.27 -1.63 -25.56
N ASN A 686 1.32 -1.01 -25.03
CA ASN A 686 1.24 -0.44 -23.69
C ASN A 686 0.19 0.69 -23.64
N ALA A 687 0.13 1.55 -24.66
CA ALA A 687 -0.90 2.58 -24.78
C ALA A 687 -2.32 2.03 -25.06
N GLN A 688 -2.44 0.72 -25.31
CA GLN A 688 -3.63 0.01 -25.78
C GLN A 688 -4.25 0.68 -27.02
N SER A 689 -3.40 1.12 -27.95
CA SER A 689 -3.86 1.67 -29.23
C SER A 689 -4.08 0.57 -30.25
N VAL A 690 -5.34 0.14 -30.35
CA VAL A 690 -5.76 -0.91 -31.28
C VAL A 690 -5.45 -0.54 -32.73
N TYR A 691 -5.59 0.74 -33.09
CA TYR A 691 -5.31 1.21 -34.45
C TYR A 691 -3.82 1.12 -34.81
N GLU A 692 -2.93 1.59 -33.94
CA GLU A 692 -1.49 1.53 -34.18
C GLU A 692 -1.02 0.09 -34.27
N TRP A 693 -1.48 -0.75 -33.34
CA TRP A 693 -1.21 -2.19 -33.38
C TRP A 693 -1.62 -2.79 -34.72
N ALA A 694 -2.86 -2.59 -35.12
CA ALA A 694 -3.40 -3.10 -36.38
C ALA A 694 -2.56 -2.71 -37.60
N LYS A 695 -2.14 -1.44 -37.67
CA LYS A 695 -1.37 -0.95 -38.81
C LYS A 695 0.07 -1.41 -38.80
N HIS A 696 0.69 -1.49 -37.63
CA HIS A 696 2.09 -1.90 -37.52
C HIS A 696 2.29 -3.42 -37.60
N VAL A 697 1.30 -4.21 -37.14
CA VAL A 697 1.26 -5.65 -37.42
C VAL A 697 0.98 -5.91 -38.90
N GLY A 698 0.01 -5.18 -39.47
CA GLY A 698 -0.44 -5.33 -40.85
C GLY A 698 0.21 -4.38 -41.83
N SER A 699 -0.62 -3.53 -42.46
CA SER A 699 -0.31 -2.89 -43.75
C SER A 699 0.79 -1.81 -43.73
N VAL A 700 1.18 -1.29 -42.56
CA VAL A 700 2.19 -0.25 -42.42
C VAL A 700 3.53 -0.83 -41.97
N GLY A 701 3.54 -1.43 -40.78
CA GLY A 701 4.78 -1.92 -40.16
C GLY A 701 5.21 -3.31 -40.64
N ARG A 702 4.25 -4.14 -41.08
CA ARG A 702 4.48 -5.53 -41.52
C ARG A 702 5.37 -6.30 -40.56
N ALA A 703 5.03 -6.29 -39.28
CA ALA A 703 5.84 -6.86 -38.18
C ALA A 703 6.49 -8.22 -38.51
N ARG A 704 5.72 -9.13 -39.12
CA ARG A 704 6.18 -10.49 -39.46
C ARG A 704 7.23 -10.53 -40.56
N ASP A 705 7.20 -9.60 -41.52
CA ASP A 705 8.25 -9.46 -42.55
C ASP A 705 9.60 -9.09 -41.91
N HIS A 706 9.55 -8.54 -40.70
CA HIS A 706 10.70 -8.13 -39.92
C HIS A 706 11.01 -9.10 -38.78
N GLY A 707 10.42 -10.30 -38.74
CA GLY A 707 10.75 -11.33 -37.74
C GLY A 707 10.07 -11.15 -36.38
N LEU A 708 9.09 -10.26 -36.27
CA LEU A 708 8.39 -9.99 -35.02
C LEU A 708 7.10 -10.79 -34.90
N ASP A 709 6.95 -11.54 -33.80
CA ASP A 709 5.69 -12.21 -33.44
C ASP A 709 4.83 -11.29 -32.55
N PRO A 710 3.62 -10.89 -32.98
CA PRO A 710 2.73 -10.06 -32.16
C PRO A 710 2.34 -10.67 -30.81
N HIS A 711 2.34 -12.00 -30.65
CA HIS A 711 2.07 -12.62 -29.34
C HIS A 711 3.22 -12.38 -28.37
N TRP A 712 4.46 -12.46 -28.83
CA TRP A 712 5.63 -12.17 -27.98
C TRP A 712 5.66 -10.69 -27.59
N ILE A 713 5.30 -9.79 -28.52
CA ILE A 713 5.26 -8.35 -28.22
C ILE A 713 4.21 -8.04 -27.17
N ALA A 714 3.04 -8.69 -27.26
CA ALA A 714 1.98 -8.58 -26.27
C ALA A 714 2.41 -9.12 -24.89
N GLN A 715 3.05 -10.28 -24.85
CA GLN A 715 3.63 -10.87 -23.63
C GLN A 715 4.71 -9.98 -23.00
N GLY A 716 5.43 -9.18 -23.80
CA GLY A 716 6.46 -8.27 -23.31
C GLY A 716 7.75 -9.00 -22.96
N HIS A 717 8.44 -8.52 -21.91
CA HIS A 717 9.77 -8.99 -21.52
C HIS A 717 9.81 -10.51 -21.25
N ASP A 718 8.71 -11.07 -20.75
CA ASP A 718 8.61 -12.47 -20.32
C ASP A 718 8.45 -13.48 -21.47
N ALA A 719 8.32 -13.01 -22.72
CA ALA A 719 8.25 -13.93 -23.84
C ALA A 719 9.60 -14.66 -24.02
N ALA A 720 9.56 -16.00 -24.02
CA ALA A 720 10.75 -16.84 -24.11
C ALA A 720 11.53 -16.69 -25.43
N GLY A 721 10.89 -16.12 -26.46
CA GLY A 721 11.45 -15.98 -27.80
C GLY A 721 12.46 -14.84 -27.98
N TRP A 722 12.57 -13.93 -27.02
CA TRP A 722 13.45 -12.76 -27.16
C TRP A 722 14.92 -13.08 -26.94
N ASN A 723 15.77 -12.44 -27.74
CA ASN A 723 17.18 -12.27 -27.42
C ASN A 723 17.41 -11.11 -26.43
N GLU A 724 18.65 -10.95 -25.98
CA GLU A 724 19.00 -9.92 -24.98
C GLU A 724 18.74 -8.50 -25.47
N ASN A 725 19.09 -8.19 -26.72
CA ASN A 725 18.90 -6.86 -27.29
C ASN A 725 17.41 -6.50 -27.47
N GLU A 726 16.59 -7.47 -27.88
CA GLU A 726 15.13 -7.32 -27.96
C GLU A 726 14.50 -7.04 -26.60
N ARG A 727 14.95 -7.75 -25.55
CA ARG A 727 14.51 -7.48 -24.18
C ARG A 727 14.82 -6.06 -23.75
N LEU A 728 16.03 -5.56 -24.03
CA LEU A 728 16.41 -4.18 -23.71
C LEU A 728 15.54 -3.13 -24.43
N LEU A 729 15.18 -3.35 -25.69
CA LEU A 729 14.27 -2.46 -26.42
C LEU A 729 12.84 -2.50 -25.87
N ILE A 730 12.37 -3.68 -25.44
CA ILE A 730 11.07 -3.85 -24.78
C ILE A 730 11.06 -3.12 -23.43
N ASP A 731 12.12 -3.27 -22.65
CA ASP A 731 12.28 -2.61 -21.36
C ASP A 731 12.32 -1.09 -21.54
N ALA A 732 13.09 -0.59 -22.51
CA ALA A 732 13.10 0.84 -22.84
C ALA A 732 11.71 1.37 -23.22
N ALA A 733 10.94 0.63 -24.04
CA ALA A 733 9.57 1.02 -24.39
C ALA A 733 8.60 0.96 -23.19
N ASN A 734 8.80 0.02 -22.26
CA ASN A 734 8.01 -0.09 -21.04
C ASN A 734 8.33 1.04 -20.06
N GLU A 735 9.61 1.29 -19.79
CA GLU A 735 10.11 2.35 -18.90
C GLU A 735 9.71 3.73 -19.44
N MET A 736 9.92 4.03 -20.72
CA MET A 736 9.53 5.32 -21.29
C MET A 736 8.04 5.59 -21.19
N TYR A 737 7.21 4.55 -21.23
CA TYR A 737 5.79 4.73 -21.03
C TYR A 737 5.40 4.82 -19.55
N ARG A 738 6.03 4.02 -18.69
CA ARG A 738 5.73 3.97 -17.25
C ARG A 738 6.23 5.22 -16.52
N ASP A 739 7.45 5.65 -16.83
CA ASP A 739 8.25 6.59 -16.03
C ASP A 739 8.66 7.83 -16.81
N THR A 740 8.30 7.91 -18.09
CA THR A 740 8.72 8.98 -19.01
C THR A 740 10.23 9.15 -19.17
N THR A 741 10.99 8.10 -18.90
CA THR A 741 12.43 8.04 -19.13
C THR A 741 12.86 6.57 -19.25
N VAL A 742 14.13 6.31 -19.53
CA VAL A 742 14.74 4.98 -19.38
C VAL A 742 15.64 4.96 -18.16
N SER A 743 15.73 3.82 -17.47
CA SER A 743 16.59 3.62 -16.31
C SER A 743 18.07 3.72 -16.69
N ASP A 744 18.93 3.98 -15.71
CA ASP A 744 20.39 4.05 -15.95
C ASP A 744 20.94 2.70 -16.42
N GLU A 745 20.37 1.60 -15.94
CA GLU A 745 20.73 0.24 -16.34
C GLU A 745 20.37 -0.03 -17.81
N THR A 746 19.10 0.22 -18.19
CA THR A 746 18.64 0.06 -19.57
C THR A 746 19.39 1.00 -20.53
N TRP A 747 19.64 2.25 -20.11
CA TRP A 747 20.44 3.18 -20.89
C TRP A 747 21.87 2.68 -21.12
N ALA A 748 22.57 2.27 -20.06
CA ALA A 748 23.94 1.79 -20.16
C ALA A 748 24.04 0.54 -21.06
N ALA A 749 23.14 -0.42 -20.88
CA ALA A 749 23.11 -1.63 -21.67
C ALA A 749 22.82 -1.36 -23.17
N LEU A 750 21.89 -0.45 -23.48
CA LEU A 750 21.65 -0.05 -24.87
C LEU A 750 22.84 0.74 -25.46
N ALA A 751 23.50 1.58 -24.68
CA ALA A 751 24.65 2.38 -25.13
C ALA A 751 25.88 1.53 -25.48
N GLU A 752 26.01 0.32 -24.94
CA GLU A 752 27.03 -0.65 -25.38
C GLU A 752 26.78 -1.18 -26.79
N ARG A 753 25.54 -1.09 -27.29
CA ARG A 753 25.07 -1.74 -28.53
C ARG A 753 24.69 -0.75 -29.62
N TYR A 754 24.28 0.46 -29.24
CA TYR A 754 23.79 1.51 -30.13
C TYR A 754 24.63 2.78 -30.04
N THR A 755 24.83 3.43 -31.19
CA THR A 755 25.49 4.74 -31.25
C THR A 755 24.63 5.83 -30.61
N GLU A 756 25.22 6.99 -30.27
CA GLU A 756 24.48 8.16 -29.76
C GLU A 756 23.27 8.54 -30.64
N HIS A 757 23.45 8.55 -31.98
CA HIS A 757 22.37 8.81 -32.92
C HIS A 757 21.26 7.75 -32.81
N GLN A 758 21.60 6.46 -32.76
CA GLN A 758 20.62 5.39 -32.61
C GLN A 758 19.92 5.43 -31.25
N MET A 759 20.63 5.75 -30.17
CA MET A 759 20.05 5.96 -28.84
C MET A 759 18.99 7.07 -28.87
N MET A 760 19.31 8.24 -29.46
CA MET A 760 18.35 9.32 -29.65
C MET A 760 17.14 8.87 -30.49
N SER A 761 17.36 8.05 -31.53
CA SER A 761 16.30 7.49 -32.36
C SER A 761 15.42 6.46 -31.65
N ILE A 762 15.96 5.62 -30.77
CA ILE A 762 15.20 4.67 -29.94
C ILE A 762 14.20 5.44 -29.08
N ILE A 763 14.71 6.42 -28.34
CA ILE A 763 13.90 7.28 -27.48
C ILE A 763 12.85 8.05 -28.30
N ALA A 764 13.27 8.71 -29.38
CA ALA A 764 12.37 9.47 -30.24
C ALA A 764 11.28 8.61 -30.88
N THR A 765 11.58 7.34 -31.21
CA THR A 765 10.61 6.41 -31.78
C THR A 765 9.53 6.06 -30.76
N ALA A 766 9.90 5.56 -29.58
CA ALA A 766 8.93 5.22 -28.54
C ALA A 766 8.12 6.46 -28.10
N ALA A 767 8.77 7.60 -27.87
CA ALA A 767 8.10 8.85 -27.50
C ALA A 767 7.09 9.29 -28.57
N ARG A 768 7.46 9.24 -29.86
CA ARG A 768 6.53 9.61 -30.95
C ARG A 768 5.30 8.71 -30.99
N TYR A 769 5.48 7.40 -30.85
CA TYR A 769 4.38 6.46 -30.95
C TYR A 769 3.50 6.42 -29.70
N ARG A 770 4.01 6.93 -28.57
CA ARG A 770 3.19 7.32 -27.42
C ARG A 770 2.19 8.41 -27.81
N LYS A 771 2.64 9.51 -28.43
CA LYS A 771 1.76 10.59 -28.92
C LYS A 771 0.75 10.12 -29.95
N VAL A 772 1.20 9.36 -30.95
CA VAL A 772 0.32 8.84 -31.99
C VAL A 772 -0.78 8.00 -31.34
N SER A 773 -0.42 7.08 -30.44
CA SER A 773 -1.37 6.23 -29.72
C SER A 773 -2.39 7.03 -28.89
N MET A 774 -1.94 8.02 -28.13
CA MET A 774 -2.82 8.88 -27.31
C MET A 774 -3.85 9.62 -28.16
N VAL A 775 -3.40 10.23 -29.26
CA VAL A 775 -4.28 10.97 -30.16
C VAL A 775 -5.29 10.04 -30.81
N LEU A 776 -4.88 8.86 -31.28
CA LEU A 776 -5.78 7.93 -31.94
C LEU A 776 -6.87 7.38 -31.02
N ASN A 777 -6.49 7.05 -29.79
CA ASN A 777 -7.43 6.58 -28.78
C ASN A 777 -8.43 7.69 -28.41
N ALA A 778 -7.94 8.91 -28.21
CA ALA A 778 -8.80 10.04 -27.85
C ALA A 778 -9.78 10.40 -28.98
N LEU A 779 -9.33 10.43 -30.24
CA LEU A 779 -10.16 10.72 -31.42
C LEU A 779 -11.02 9.52 -31.88
N GLY A 780 -10.78 8.33 -31.32
CA GLY A 780 -11.50 7.10 -31.66
C GLY A 780 -11.22 6.57 -33.05
N VAL A 781 -10.00 6.70 -33.58
CA VAL A 781 -9.69 6.24 -34.95
C VAL A 781 -9.81 4.73 -35.05
N GLN A 782 -10.68 4.27 -35.95
CA GLN A 782 -11.06 2.85 -36.04
C GLN A 782 -10.17 2.06 -37.00
N PRO A 783 -9.72 0.84 -36.63
CA PRO A 783 -9.11 -0.09 -37.59
C PRO A 783 -10.14 -0.57 -38.62
N LEU A 784 -9.67 -1.12 -39.74
CA LEU A 784 -10.51 -1.79 -40.73
C LEU A 784 -11.01 -3.13 -40.16
N PRO A 785 -12.13 -3.67 -40.68
CA PRO A 785 -12.68 -4.94 -40.22
C PRO A 785 -11.68 -6.10 -40.26
N ASP A 786 -10.83 -6.14 -41.30
CA ASP A 786 -9.88 -7.22 -41.54
C ASP A 786 -8.50 -6.98 -40.92
N ASP A 787 -8.30 -5.88 -40.20
CA ASP A 787 -7.03 -5.63 -39.50
C ASP A 787 -6.86 -6.59 -38.31
N GLU A 788 -5.64 -7.13 -38.14
CA GLU A 788 -5.27 -7.92 -36.95
C GLU A 788 -5.31 -7.03 -35.70
N ARG A 789 -6.15 -7.38 -34.73
CA ARG A 789 -6.28 -6.65 -33.45
C ARG A 789 -5.33 -7.24 -32.41
N PHE A 790 -5.43 -6.75 -31.18
CA PHE A 790 -4.66 -7.29 -30.06
C PHE A 790 -4.88 -8.80 -29.90
N PRO A 791 -3.81 -9.60 -29.74
CA PRO A 791 -3.92 -11.01 -29.43
C PRO A 791 -4.56 -11.19 -28.06
N VAL A 792 -5.31 -12.29 -27.91
CA VAL A 792 -5.81 -12.74 -26.60
C VAL A 792 -4.73 -13.62 -25.97
N LEU A 793 -4.19 -13.20 -24.82
CA LEU A 793 -3.24 -14.00 -24.06
C LEU A 793 -4.02 -14.97 -23.16
N ALA A 794 -4.03 -16.27 -23.49
CA ALA A 794 -4.67 -17.27 -22.65
C ALA A 794 -3.82 -17.51 -21.39
N GLY A 795 -4.37 -17.25 -20.20
CA GLY A 795 -3.69 -17.51 -18.92
C GLY A 795 -2.80 -16.37 -18.40
N TYR A 796 -2.95 -15.15 -18.94
CA TYR A 796 -2.32 -13.92 -18.47
C TYR A 796 -3.36 -12.84 -18.19
#